data_AF-A0A177CXT5-F1
#
_entry.id   AF-A0A177CXT5-F1
#
_cell.length_a   1.000
_cell.length_b   1.000
_cell.length_c   1.000
_cell.angle_alpha   90.00
_cell.angle_beta   90.00
_cell.angle_gamma   90.00
#
_symmetry.space_group_name_H-M   'P 1'
#
loop_
_entity.id
_entity.type
_entity.pdbx_description
1 polymer ?
#
loop_
_entity_poly.entity_id
_entity_poly.type
_entity_poly.pdbx_seq_one_letter_code
_entity_poly.pdbx_strand_id
1 'polypeptide(L)'
;MAAGEEPVSRVDDDPRTSSDALSLHTIADADLYASQEQEDADFALALALEEQENARYARTQRNLRGEDPNRVNAAPEAPVDAQAEVAPPPYRDDPDVVVPDDNLPPYRDDPDAVPAEGEADEAVTEPAQRQAAIVRVLRKLFRTWLCILMVSTIVTITIIVVVLVLVFVYGKTPLSKEASKQAAWEASGSSDYDLRLTKLYPALEGGTKDSCKSVWNQYSRSLKCHRMILSPAWDDGDAAEASAAGADPFFYSTAVCTDECSRSINNLRRVARTCLNRTDRFDFAAYGNNGKAYFEKQKMEEGPLHAFTGLSERYRRLCRSKHNYADTKWGTCAADLWMNWGIVDGKNEAHLNGLDQFMEQTSSKKTIQGSVQKFPILLRTGTNGTTTIRIKQRSVGPGDRETTCSACTVDWLARKMRSFEFGQILDPVTGEALGLSEFREKLRSALLRCNRLEAHKVLRNMDENWTKLRWWCKDKPCIPFIDKPPLSNETMAVLHGWPDNNEGLVKIRELLEKKEAPAKVLEAAQVLYDGLKAMPCGYGFDPIIAKREILPRSHIVARLCSAPCRNALDRLRHQHHALFLDAARADRAYEGLFLYPKTAADIVERICLSTTPNAIVPIVQSPENLCAPGYAALGSPEWIFAGTYGGYPDPPIRAQVLDVFSGRMDELAVRLERHPRTCLHGDEDCARTWSKMIAESACNTCAGKIFIGADGQWKTTTEEFLKDKDVNGTAYVAAAKKGWRTCAKMYGYTFSEKEWQKKWKLRGLDVFDD
;
A
#
# COMPACT_ATOMS: atom_id res chain seq x y z
N MET A 1 -48.89 -27.13 21.57
CA MET A 1 -49.57 -28.32 21.03
C MET A 1 -48.69 -28.89 19.91
N ALA A 2 -48.66 -30.21 19.76
CA ALA A 2 -48.05 -30.99 18.67
C ALA A 2 -46.55 -30.77 18.37
N ALA A 3 -45.81 -31.88 18.34
CA ALA A 3 -44.44 -32.02 17.87
C ALA A 3 -44.38 -33.17 16.85
N GLY A 4 -43.21 -33.39 16.25
CA GLY A 4 -42.91 -34.50 15.32
C GLY A 4 -42.54 -34.02 13.92
N GLU A 5 -41.72 -34.72 13.14
CA GLU A 5 -40.86 -35.88 13.47
C GLU A 5 -39.82 -36.04 12.33
N GLU A 6 -38.66 -36.63 12.60
CA GLU A 6 -37.68 -36.96 11.55
C GLU A 6 -38.11 -38.19 10.74
N PRO A 7 -37.57 -38.37 9.53
CA PRO A 7 -37.30 -39.72 9.05
C PRO A 7 -35.84 -39.90 8.58
N VAL A 8 -35.21 -40.95 9.10
CA VAL A 8 -33.98 -41.56 8.57
C VAL A 8 -34.34 -42.87 7.88
N SER A 9 -33.77 -43.17 6.71
CA SER A 9 -33.70 -44.56 6.21
C SER A 9 -32.36 -44.88 5.56
N ARG A 10 -31.98 -46.17 5.67
CA ARG A 10 -30.76 -46.82 5.19
C ARG A 10 -30.84 -47.12 3.68
N VAL A 11 -29.73 -47.06 2.92
CA VAL A 11 -28.70 -48.11 2.66
C VAL A 11 -29.30 -49.44 2.16
N ASP A 12 -28.90 -49.86 0.94
CA ASP A 12 -28.39 -51.21 0.58
C ASP A 12 -27.92 -51.24 -0.91
N ASP A 13 -26.70 -51.74 -1.10
CA ASP A 13 -26.05 -52.57 -2.15
C ASP A 13 -26.14 -52.20 -3.67
N ASP A 14 -25.04 -51.94 -4.41
CA ASP A 14 -23.92 -52.82 -4.89
C ASP A 14 -24.42 -53.83 -6.00
N PRO A 15 -23.62 -54.36 -6.98
CA PRO A 15 -22.15 -54.45 -7.04
C PRO A 15 -21.45 -54.27 -8.42
N ARG A 16 -20.10 -54.49 -8.39
CA ARG A 16 -19.15 -54.81 -9.50
C ARG A 16 -18.53 -53.63 -10.25
N THR A 17 -17.22 -53.55 -10.54
CA THR A 17 -15.96 -54.30 -10.30
C THR A 17 -14.88 -53.55 -11.09
N SER A 18 -13.56 -53.56 -10.84
CA SER A 18 -12.72 -54.21 -9.80
C SER A 18 -11.26 -53.71 -9.93
N SER A 19 -10.47 -53.81 -8.84
CA SER A 19 -9.06 -54.31 -8.80
C SER A 19 -7.96 -53.64 -9.68
N ASP A 20 -6.69 -53.49 -9.27
CA ASP A 20 -6.00 -53.92 -8.04
C ASP A 20 -4.59 -53.28 -7.90
N ALA A 21 -4.00 -53.49 -6.69
CA ALA A 21 -2.57 -53.61 -6.36
C ALA A 21 -1.67 -52.34 -6.35
N LEU A 22 -0.55 -52.23 -5.59
CA LEU A 22 0.01 -52.93 -4.40
C LEU A 22 0.89 -51.88 -3.65
N SER A 23 0.75 -51.61 -2.33
CA SER A 23 1.36 -52.27 -1.14
C SER A 23 2.88 -52.10 -0.87
N LEU A 24 3.20 -51.42 0.25
CA LEU A 24 4.37 -51.50 1.18
C LEU A 24 5.85 -51.56 0.70
N HIS A 25 6.72 -50.67 1.22
CA HIS A 25 7.68 -50.95 2.33
C HIS A 25 8.76 -49.83 2.63
N THR A 26 8.74 -49.32 3.87
CA THR A 26 9.84 -49.01 4.85
C THR A 26 11.35 -48.81 4.51
N ILE A 27 11.97 -47.79 5.18
CA ILE A 27 13.40 -47.63 5.62
C ILE A 27 14.38 -47.23 4.48
N ALA A 28 15.37 -46.31 4.60
CA ALA A 28 16.32 -45.98 5.68
C ALA A 28 16.78 -44.49 5.77
N ASP A 29 17.55 -44.18 6.81
CA ASP A 29 18.24 -42.90 7.04
C ASP A 29 19.30 -42.57 5.96
N ALA A 30 19.57 -41.27 5.75
CA ALA A 30 20.58 -40.77 4.80
C ALA A 30 21.61 -39.87 5.50
N ASP A 31 22.88 -40.01 5.10
CA ASP A 31 24.05 -39.51 5.84
C ASP A 31 24.16 -37.98 5.98
N LEU A 32 24.28 -37.52 7.23
CA LEU A 32 24.62 -36.15 7.62
C LEU A 32 25.97 -35.64 7.09
N TYR A 33 26.85 -36.54 6.64
CA TYR A 33 28.13 -36.17 6.01
C TYR A 33 27.98 -35.75 4.54
N ALA A 34 26.97 -36.25 3.82
CA ALA A 34 26.77 -35.92 2.41
C ALA A 34 26.22 -34.49 2.22
N SER A 35 25.38 -33.99 3.15
CA SER A 35 24.90 -32.62 3.11
C SER A 35 26.01 -31.59 3.34
N GLN A 36 27.02 -31.92 4.16
CA GLN A 36 28.07 -30.96 4.50
C GLN A 36 29.08 -30.76 3.37
N GLU A 37 29.50 -31.83 2.66
CA GLU A 37 30.33 -31.69 1.44
C GLU A 37 29.60 -30.93 0.32
N GLN A 38 28.26 -31.00 0.29
CA GLN A 38 27.45 -30.31 -0.69
C GLN A 38 27.26 -28.82 -0.35
N GLU A 39 27.09 -28.47 0.93
CA GLU A 39 27.10 -27.08 1.41
C GLU A 39 28.47 -26.40 1.18
N ASP A 40 29.59 -27.10 1.41
CA ASP A 40 30.94 -26.58 1.13
C ASP A 40 31.19 -26.37 -0.38
N ALA A 41 30.66 -27.25 -1.24
CA ALA A 41 30.75 -27.11 -2.70
C ALA A 41 29.90 -25.92 -3.22
N ASP A 42 28.68 -25.76 -2.70
CA ASP A 42 27.80 -24.63 -3.05
C ASP A 42 28.38 -23.30 -2.54
N PHE A 43 29.00 -23.29 -1.36
CA PHE A 43 29.69 -22.10 -0.83
C PHE A 43 30.93 -21.73 -1.65
N ALA A 44 31.74 -22.72 -2.06
CA ALA A 44 32.89 -22.48 -2.93
C ALA A 44 32.47 -21.95 -4.32
N LEU A 45 31.36 -22.43 -4.88
CA LEU A 45 30.80 -21.92 -6.13
C LEU A 45 30.26 -20.49 -5.99
N ALA A 46 29.58 -20.19 -4.88
CA ALA A 46 29.11 -18.84 -4.59
C ALA A 46 30.27 -17.84 -4.48
N LEU A 47 31.36 -18.21 -3.78
CA LEU A 47 32.56 -17.38 -3.66
C LEU A 47 33.23 -17.13 -5.02
N ALA A 48 33.34 -18.16 -5.86
CA ALA A 48 33.90 -18.04 -7.21
C ALA A 48 33.07 -17.14 -8.13
N LEU A 49 31.73 -17.15 -8.00
CA LEU A 49 30.83 -16.24 -8.70
C LEU A 49 30.96 -14.80 -8.18
N GLU A 50 31.08 -14.60 -6.87
CA GLU A 50 31.31 -13.28 -6.27
C GLU A 50 32.67 -12.69 -6.72
N GLU A 51 33.74 -13.48 -6.78
CA GLU A 51 35.02 -13.04 -7.35
C GLU A 51 34.91 -12.70 -8.84
N GLN A 52 34.14 -13.46 -9.62
CA GLN A 52 33.92 -13.19 -11.04
C GLN A 52 33.09 -11.91 -11.27
N GLU A 53 32.08 -11.66 -10.44
CA GLU A 53 31.30 -10.41 -10.48
C GLU A 53 32.14 -9.21 -10.00
N ASN A 54 32.91 -9.34 -8.93
CA ASN A 54 33.84 -8.30 -8.48
C ASN A 54 34.91 -7.98 -9.53
N ALA A 55 35.44 -8.99 -10.24
CA ALA A 55 36.35 -8.78 -11.37
C ALA A 55 35.65 -8.07 -12.56
N ARG A 56 34.36 -8.36 -12.82
CA ARG A 56 33.53 -7.63 -13.79
C ARG A 56 33.28 -6.19 -13.36
N TYR A 57 32.94 -5.93 -12.10
CA TYR A 57 32.74 -4.58 -11.57
C TYR A 57 34.04 -3.76 -11.60
N ALA A 58 35.17 -4.36 -11.24
CA ALA A 58 36.48 -3.71 -11.32
C ALA A 58 36.87 -3.35 -12.77
N ARG A 59 36.64 -4.24 -13.75
CA ARG A 59 36.82 -3.92 -15.18
C ARG A 59 35.87 -2.81 -15.65
N THR A 60 34.60 -2.87 -15.24
CA THR A 60 33.59 -1.89 -15.63
C THR A 60 33.89 -0.51 -15.04
N GLN A 61 34.32 -0.41 -13.77
CA GLN A 61 34.80 0.85 -13.17
C GLN A 61 36.06 1.39 -13.85
N ARG A 62 37.02 0.53 -14.24
CA ARG A 62 38.20 0.96 -15.02
C ARG A 62 37.80 1.58 -16.36
N ASN A 63 36.88 0.92 -17.08
CA ASN A 63 36.38 1.41 -18.37
C ASN A 63 35.54 2.69 -18.23
N LEU A 64 34.86 2.89 -17.10
CA LEU A 64 34.07 4.11 -16.82
C LEU A 64 34.90 5.28 -16.28
N ARG A 65 36.11 5.05 -15.74
CA ARG A 65 36.97 6.11 -15.20
C ARG A 65 38.02 6.66 -16.15
N GLY A 66 38.33 5.97 -17.26
CA GLY A 66 39.19 6.52 -18.31
C GLY A 66 40.60 6.93 -17.85
N GLU A 67 41.21 6.14 -16.96
CA GLU A 67 42.57 6.39 -16.48
C GLU A 67 43.62 5.87 -17.49
N ASP A 68 44.17 6.80 -18.27
CA ASP A 68 45.38 6.59 -19.08
C ASP A 68 46.62 6.51 -18.17
N PRO A 69 47.39 5.40 -18.14
CA PRO A 69 48.44 5.19 -17.13
C PRO A 69 49.68 6.11 -17.24
N ASN A 70 49.81 6.94 -18.28
CA ASN A 70 51.07 7.61 -18.64
C ASN A 70 50.99 9.15 -18.67
N ARG A 71 50.49 9.81 -17.60
CA ARG A 71 50.62 11.27 -17.47
C ARG A 71 51.04 11.75 -16.09
N VAL A 72 52.21 12.40 -16.04
CA VAL A 72 52.88 12.89 -14.83
C VAL A 72 52.62 14.40 -14.64
N ASN A 73 52.21 14.77 -13.42
CA ASN A 73 52.28 16.07 -12.73
C ASN A 73 52.44 17.38 -13.54
N ALA A 74 51.44 18.27 -13.46
CA ALA A 74 51.59 19.68 -13.06
C ALA A 74 50.21 20.37 -12.87
N ALA A 75 50.16 21.42 -12.05
CA ALA A 75 49.02 22.29 -11.79
C ALA A 75 49.53 23.74 -11.55
N PRO A 76 48.67 24.76 -11.40
CA PRO A 76 47.39 25.05 -12.06
C PRO A 76 47.35 26.48 -12.66
N GLU A 77 46.44 26.79 -13.61
CA GLU A 77 45.87 28.14 -13.81
C GLU A 77 44.68 28.11 -14.80
N ALA A 78 43.86 29.16 -14.83
CA ALA A 78 42.67 29.34 -15.69
C ALA A 78 42.88 30.56 -16.63
N PRO A 79 41.94 31.00 -17.50
CA PRO A 79 40.63 30.46 -17.94
C PRO A 79 40.45 30.49 -19.50
N VAL A 80 39.19 30.42 -20.00
CA VAL A 80 38.64 30.99 -21.27
C VAL A 80 38.31 30.04 -22.47
N ASP A 81 37.06 30.18 -22.93
CA ASP A 81 36.37 29.95 -24.24
C ASP A 81 36.38 28.65 -25.08
N ALA A 82 35.13 28.15 -25.27
CA ALA A 82 34.41 27.89 -26.53
C ALA A 82 34.97 26.98 -27.66
N GLN A 83 34.28 25.84 -27.86
CA GLN A 83 33.64 25.32 -29.11
C GLN A 83 33.06 23.92 -28.79
N ALA A 84 31.77 23.60 -28.98
CA ALA A 84 30.95 23.45 -30.21
C ALA A 84 30.93 22.00 -30.74
N GLU A 85 29.72 21.44 -30.87
CA GLU A 85 29.37 20.12 -31.45
C GLU A 85 29.92 18.88 -30.68
N VAL A 86 29.37 17.66 -30.75
CA VAL A 86 28.49 17.00 -31.73
C VAL A 86 27.36 16.21 -31.01
N ALA A 87 26.15 16.20 -31.56
CA ALA A 87 25.07 15.30 -31.12
C ALA A 87 25.22 13.90 -31.73
N PRO A 88 24.89 12.80 -31.02
CA PRO A 88 25.04 11.45 -31.58
C PRO A 88 24.13 11.25 -32.80
N PRO A 89 24.63 10.67 -33.91
CA PRO A 89 23.83 10.45 -35.11
C PRO A 89 22.81 9.31 -34.92
N PRO A 90 21.70 9.32 -35.68
CA PRO A 90 20.67 8.29 -35.59
C PRO A 90 21.11 6.96 -36.22
N TYR A 91 20.52 5.88 -35.73
CA TYR A 91 20.59 4.53 -36.27
C TYR A 91 20.26 4.51 -37.77
N ARG A 92 21.06 3.80 -38.58
CA ARG A 92 20.85 3.67 -40.02
C ARG A 92 21.13 2.24 -40.46
N ASP A 93 20.10 1.57 -40.97
CA ASP A 93 20.25 0.31 -41.69
C ASP A 93 20.68 0.62 -43.13
N ASP A 94 21.76 -0.03 -43.59
CA ASP A 94 21.98 -0.36 -45.00
C ASP A 94 22.89 -1.62 -45.05
N PRO A 95 22.67 -2.55 -46.00
CA PRO A 95 23.49 -3.75 -46.16
C PRO A 95 24.77 -3.46 -46.98
N ASP A 96 25.53 -4.51 -47.28
CA ASP A 96 26.70 -4.56 -48.18
C ASP A 96 28.01 -3.94 -47.66
N VAL A 97 28.77 -4.74 -46.89
CA VAL A 97 30.24 -4.68 -46.90
C VAL A 97 30.81 -6.09 -47.04
N VAL A 98 31.47 -6.34 -48.18
CA VAL A 98 32.30 -7.53 -48.40
C VAL A 98 33.67 -7.30 -47.75
N VAL A 99 34.13 -8.27 -46.95
CA VAL A 99 35.48 -8.27 -46.36
C VAL A 99 36.20 -9.55 -46.81
N PRO A 100 37.44 -9.48 -47.33
CA PRO A 100 38.20 -10.64 -47.76
C PRO A 100 38.95 -11.33 -46.61
N ASP A 101 39.35 -12.60 -46.85
CA ASP A 101 40.20 -13.44 -45.99
C ASP A 101 41.50 -12.75 -45.55
N ASP A 102 41.91 -12.95 -44.28
CA ASP A 102 42.94 -13.95 -43.96
C ASP A 102 43.20 -14.13 -42.43
N ASN A 103 43.72 -15.31 -42.07
CA ASN A 103 44.38 -15.69 -40.80
C ASN A 103 43.61 -15.70 -39.45
N LEU A 104 43.03 -16.85 -39.11
CA LEU A 104 43.12 -17.46 -37.76
C LEU A 104 43.35 -18.99 -37.86
N PRO A 105 43.98 -19.64 -36.85
CA PRO A 105 44.68 -20.92 -37.02
C PRO A 105 43.81 -22.20 -36.87
N PRO A 106 44.30 -23.37 -37.31
CA PRO A 106 43.52 -24.60 -37.39
C PRO A 106 43.65 -25.52 -36.16
N TYR A 107 42.53 -26.07 -35.69
CA TYR A 107 42.46 -27.49 -35.31
C TYR A 107 41.04 -28.04 -35.44
N ARG A 108 40.92 -29.35 -35.61
CA ARG A 108 39.70 -30.07 -36.00
C ARG A 108 39.62 -31.36 -35.17
N ASP A 109 38.44 -31.71 -34.67
CA ASP A 109 38.12 -33.08 -34.23
C ASP A 109 36.65 -33.35 -34.58
N ASP A 110 36.43 -34.13 -35.65
CA ASP A 110 35.12 -34.64 -36.07
C ASP A 110 35.32 -36.12 -36.46
N PRO A 111 34.75 -37.09 -35.72
CA PRO A 111 35.23 -38.47 -35.72
C PRO A 111 34.48 -39.39 -36.70
N ASP A 112 34.47 -39.07 -38.00
CA ASP A 112 33.78 -39.88 -39.04
C ASP A 112 34.56 -40.01 -40.37
N ALA A 113 35.89 -40.17 -40.29
CA ALA A 113 36.75 -40.41 -41.46
C ALA A 113 37.11 -41.89 -41.65
N VAL A 114 36.55 -42.52 -42.68
CA VAL A 114 36.80 -43.92 -43.08
C VAL A 114 38.18 -44.06 -43.76
N PRO A 115 39.04 -45.03 -43.36
CA PRO A 115 40.26 -45.37 -44.11
C PRO A 115 39.95 -46.18 -45.37
N ALA A 116 40.60 -45.83 -46.48
CA ALA A 116 40.55 -46.60 -47.73
C ALA A 116 41.67 -47.67 -47.82
N GLU A 117 41.42 -48.65 -48.69
CA GLU A 117 42.18 -49.88 -48.99
C GLU A 117 43.61 -49.61 -49.55
N GLY A 118 44.55 -50.55 -49.65
CA GLY A 118 44.53 -52.01 -49.44
C GLY A 118 45.90 -52.67 -49.80
N GLU A 119 45.87 -53.92 -50.29
CA GLU A 119 46.97 -54.86 -50.66
C GLU A 119 47.33 -55.92 -49.58
N ALA A 120 47.44 -57.23 -49.88
CA ALA A 120 47.02 -58.01 -51.06
C ALA A 120 46.90 -59.53 -50.73
N ASP A 121 46.22 -60.25 -51.64
CA ASP A 121 46.39 -61.67 -52.02
C ASP A 121 45.87 -62.88 -51.19
N GLU A 122 45.03 -63.66 -51.89
CA GLU A 122 44.88 -65.13 -51.92
C GLU A 122 44.42 -65.93 -50.67
N ALA A 123 43.71 -67.07 -50.78
CA ALA A 123 42.81 -67.60 -51.82
C ALA A 123 42.00 -68.81 -51.29
N VAL A 124 40.69 -68.85 -51.58
CA VAL A 124 39.90 -70.05 -51.97
C VAL A 124 39.58 -71.19 -50.95
N THR A 125 38.28 -71.53 -50.92
CA THR A 125 37.59 -72.79 -50.49
C THR A 125 37.32 -73.15 -49.01
N GLU A 126 36.01 -73.18 -48.70
CA GLU A 126 35.29 -74.07 -47.76
C GLU A 126 35.45 -75.58 -48.11
N PRO A 127 34.96 -76.60 -47.34
CA PRO A 127 33.95 -76.53 -46.27
C PRO A 127 34.06 -77.44 -45.02
N ALA A 128 33.16 -77.16 -44.06
CA ALA A 128 32.42 -78.11 -43.19
C ALA A 128 33.01 -78.72 -41.89
N GLN A 129 32.18 -78.60 -40.82
CA GLN A 129 32.00 -79.53 -39.66
C GLN A 129 33.15 -79.63 -38.61
N ARG A 130 32.99 -79.35 -37.29
CA ARG A 130 31.84 -79.55 -36.36
C ARG A 130 32.03 -78.85 -34.99
N GLN A 131 30.95 -78.26 -34.48
CA GLN A 131 30.42 -78.38 -33.09
C GLN A 131 31.18 -77.91 -31.81
N ALA A 132 32.34 -77.24 -31.85
CA ALA A 132 32.99 -76.74 -30.61
C ALA A 132 33.00 -75.20 -30.38
N ALA A 133 32.70 -74.38 -31.39
CA ALA A 133 32.90 -72.92 -31.32
C ALA A 133 31.69 -72.10 -30.80
N ILE A 134 30.46 -72.56 -31.06
CA ILE A 134 29.23 -71.75 -30.96
C ILE A 134 28.96 -71.24 -29.53
N VAL A 135 29.25 -72.04 -28.50
CA VAL A 135 28.98 -71.69 -27.09
C VAL A 135 29.87 -70.53 -26.59
N ARG A 136 31.08 -70.35 -27.12
CA ARG A 136 31.97 -69.23 -26.73
C ARG A 136 31.58 -67.92 -27.40
N VAL A 137 31.10 -67.97 -28.65
CA VAL A 137 30.67 -66.76 -29.39
C VAL A 137 29.35 -66.24 -28.82
N LEU A 138 28.37 -67.11 -28.55
CA LEU A 138 27.12 -66.73 -27.89
C LEU A 138 27.36 -66.10 -26.51
N ARG A 139 28.28 -66.62 -25.70
CA ARG A 139 28.59 -66.04 -24.38
C ARG A 139 29.29 -64.67 -24.45
N LYS A 140 29.99 -64.35 -25.55
CA LYS A 140 30.49 -62.99 -25.81
C LYS A 140 29.36 -62.06 -26.27
N LEU A 141 28.58 -62.45 -27.29
CA LEU A 141 27.46 -61.66 -27.80
C LEU A 141 26.43 -61.34 -26.71
N PHE A 142 26.07 -62.32 -25.87
CA PHE A 142 25.12 -62.10 -24.77
C PHE A 142 25.65 -61.12 -23.70
N ARG A 143 26.97 -61.07 -23.48
CA ARG A 143 27.61 -60.05 -22.62
C ARG A 143 27.55 -58.67 -23.25
N THR A 144 27.88 -58.55 -24.54
CA THR A 144 27.77 -57.26 -25.25
C THR A 144 26.33 -56.76 -25.28
N TRP A 145 25.36 -57.65 -25.53
CA TRP A 145 23.94 -57.31 -25.54
C TRP A 145 23.43 -56.91 -24.16
N LEU A 146 23.84 -57.60 -23.08
CA LEU A 146 23.55 -57.18 -21.71
C LEU A 146 24.18 -55.83 -21.34
N CYS A 147 25.41 -55.54 -21.78
CA CYS A 147 26.01 -54.22 -21.56
C CYS A 147 25.27 -53.12 -22.32
N ILE A 148 24.86 -53.35 -23.57
CA ILE A 148 24.08 -52.39 -24.36
C ILE A 148 22.70 -52.16 -23.72
N LEU A 149 22.02 -53.22 -23.26
CA LEU A 149 20.76 -53.10 -22.52
C LEU A 149 20.96 -52.34 -21.21
N MET A 150 22.00 -52.65 -20.43
CA MET A 150 22.28 -51.98 -19.16
C MET A 150 22.57 -50.49 -19.36
N VAL A 151 23.41 -50.13 -20.34
CA VAL A 151 23.68 -48.73 -20.71
C VAL A 151 22.41 -48.04 -21.20
N SER A 152 21.59 -48.69 -22.02
CA SER A 152 20.30 -48.16 -22.48
C SER A 152 19.34 -47.91 -21.31
N THR A 153 19.25 -48.83 -20.35
CA THR A 153 18.43 -48.63 -19.14
C THR A 153 18.98 -47.54 -18.22
N ILE A 154 20.31 -47.42 -18.07
CA ILE A 154 20.92 -46.34 -17.28
C ILE A 154 20.64 -44.98 -17.94
N VAL A 155 20.84 -44.85 -19.25
CA VAL A 155 20.57 -43.62 -20.01
C VAL A 155 19.09 -43.23 -19.95
N THR A 156 18.17 -44.18 -20.10
CA THR A 156 16.73 -43.88 -19.98
C THR A 156 16.33 -43.53 -18.56
N ILE A 157 16.90 -44.17 -17.54
CA ILE A 157 16.69 -43.78 -16.13
C ILE A 157 17.26 -42.39 -15.85
N THR A 158 18.47 -42.05 -16.31
CA THR A 158 19.00 -40.68 -16.12
C THR A 158 18.19 -39.63 -16.87
N ILE A 159 17.66 -39.92 -18.07
CA ILE A 159 16.74 -39.02 -18.76
C ILE A 159 15.44 -38.84 -17.95
N ILE A 160 14.86 -39.91 -17.42
CA ILE A 160 13.64 -39.83 -16.58
C ILE A 160 13.92 -39.04 -15.28
N VAL A 161 15.06 -39.27 -14.63
CA VAL A 161 15.48 -38.53 -13.43
C VAL A 161 15.74 -37.06 -13.75
N VAL A 162 16.43 -36.73 -14.84
CA VAL A 162 16.65 -35.34 -15.28
C VAL A 162 15.33 -34.66 -15.61
N VAL A 163 14.40 -35.33 -16.30
CA VAL A 163 13.05 -34.79 -16.56
C VAL A 163 12.26 -34.59 -15.27
N LEU A 164 12.31 -35.52 -14.32
CA LEU A 164 11.66 -35.38 -13.01
C LEU A 164 12.29 -34.24 -12.18
N VAL A 165 13.62 -34.11 -12.18
CA VAL A 165 14.34 -33.00 -11.53
C VAL A 165 13.96 -31.68 -12.18
N LEU A 166 13.94 -31.58 -13.51
CA LEU A 166 13.48 -30.39 -14.23
C LEU A 166 12.02 -30.05 -13.89
N VAL A 167 11.12 -31.04 -13.87
CA VAL A 167 9.71 -30.84 -13.47
C VAL A 167 9.58 -30.43 -12.01
N PHE A 168 10.42 -30.93 -11.10
CA PHE A 168 10.36 -30.60 -9.67
C PHE A 168 10.99 -29.24 -9.34
N VAL A 169 12.07 -28.88 -10.04
CA VAL A 169 12.76 -27.58 -9.93
C VAL A 169 11.92 -26.48 -10.59
N TYR A 170 11.59 -26.61 -11.88
CA TYR A 170 10.79 -25.60 -12.60
C TYR A 170 9.30 -25.63 -12.24
N GLY A 171 8.77 -26.74 -11.73
CA GLY A 171 7.39 -26.81 -11.21
C GLY A 171 7.19 -26.14 -9.85
N LYS A 172 8.28 -25.81 -9.13
CA LYS A 172 8.25 -25.11 -7.84
C LYS A 172 8.82 -23.70 -7.87
N THR A 173 9.52 -23.29 -8.92
CA THR A 173 9.90 -21.88 -9.08
C THR A 173 8.63 -21.02 -9.11
N PRO A 174 8.50 -20.01 -8.22
CA PRO A 174 7.41 -19.07 -8.33
C PRO A 174 7.51 -18.37 -9.69
N LEU A 175 6.42 -18.40 -10.46
CA LEU A 175 6.28 -17.62 -11.69
C LEU A 175 6.74 -16.17 -11.41
N SER A 176 7.50 -15.60 -12.35
CA SER A 176 7.86 -14.18 -12.26
C SER A 176 6.59 -13.34 -12.04
N LYS A 177 6.69 -12.21 -11.34
CA LYS A 177 5.52 -11.38 -10.98
C LYS A 177 4.63 -11.09 -12.19
N GLU A 178 5.24 -10.85 -13.35
CA GLU A 178 4.57 -10.65 -14.64
C GLU A 178 3.88 -11.91 -15.15
N ALA A 179 4.52 -13.07 -15.09
CA ALA A 179 3.94 -14.34 -15.51
C ALA A 179 2.77 -14.79 -14.61
N SER A 180 2.85 -14.57 -13.30
CA SER A 180 1.72 -14.77 -12.36
C SER A 180 0.54 -13.86 -12.72
N LYS A 181 0.83 -12.57 -12.98
CA LYS A 181 -0.18 -11.57 -13.37
C LYS A 181 -0.84 -11.90 -14.71
N GLN A 182 -0.07 -12.36 -15.69
CA GLN A 182 -0.56 -12.79 -17.01
C GLN A 182 -1.40 -14.07 -16.88
N ALA A 183 -0.95 -15.08 -16.14
CA ALA A 183 -1.71 -16.30 -15.90
C ALA A 183 -3.02 -16.05 -15.13
N ALA A 184 -3.03 -15.08 -14.21
CA ALA A 184 -4.24 -14.63 -13.52
C ALA A 184 -5.18 -13.85 -14.46
N TRP A 185 -4.64 -13.00 -15.33
CA TRP A 185 -5.39 -12.25 -16.33
C TRP A 185 -6.13 -13.21 -17.28
N GLU A 186 -5.42 -14.17 -17.88
CA GLU A 186 -5.98 -15.20 -18.76
C GLU A 186 -7.01 -16.08 -18.05
N ALA A 187 -6.68 -16.60 -16.86
CA ALA A 187 -7.59 -17.43 -16.08
C ALA A 187 -8.87 -16.69 -15.61
N SER A 188 -8.82 -15.36 -15.52
CA SER A 188 -9.99 -14.56 -15.18
C SER A 188 -11.01 -14.44 -16.31
N GLY A 189 -10.57 -14.63 -17.57
CA GLY A 189 -11.35 -14.32 -18.76
C GLY A 189 -11.72 -12.84 -18.88
N SER A 190 -10.91 -11.94 -18.29
CA SER A 190 -11.06 -10.49 -18.43
C SER A 190 -10.46 -10.02 -19.75
N SER A 191 -11.06 -8.99 -20.32
CA SER A 191 -10.49 -8.22 -21.42
C SER A 191 -10.61 -6.72 -21.14
N ASP A 192 -9.90 -5.90 -21.91
CA ASP A 192 -10.12 -4.46 -21.86
C ASP A 192 -11.58 -4.14 -22.19
N TYR A 193 -12.20 -3.29 -21.34
CA TYR A 193 -13.63 -2.99 -21.33
C TYR A 193 -14.56 -4.17 -20.98
N ASP A 194 -14.04 -5.28 -20.42
CA ASP A 194 -14.80 -6.31 -19.71
C ASP A 194 -14.01 -6.89 -18.52
N LEU A 195 -13.59 -6.03 -17.58
CA LEU A 195 -12.78 -6.47 -16.43
C LEU A 195 -13.64 -7.25 -15.43
N ARG A 196 -13.25 -8.49 -15.13
CA ARG A 196 -14.00 -9.39 -14.23
C ARG A 196 -13.39 -9.36 -12.84
N LEU A 197 -13.69 -8.29 -12.08
CA LEU A 197 -13.06 -8.04 -10.79
C LEU A 197 -13.22 -9.21 -9.80
N THR A 198 -14.34 -9.93 -9.82
CA THR A 198 -14.57 -11.15 -9.00
C THR A 198 -13.67 -12.34 -9.35
N LYS A 199 -12.87 -12.25 -10.41
CA LYS A 199 -11.88 -13.24 -10.84
C LYS A 199 -10.44 -12.73 -10.79
N LEU A 200 -10.24 -11.40 -10.67
CA LEU A 200 -8.93 -10.76 -10.53
C LEU A 200 -8.56 -10.54 -9.05
N TYR A 201 -9.54 -10.13 -8.24
CA TYR A 201 -9.43 -10.05 -6.78
C TYR A 201 -9.66 -11.42 -6.12
N PRO A 202 -9.25 -11.60 -4.85
CA PRO A 202 -9.52 -12.83 -4.11
C PRO A 202 -11.02 -13.06 -3.88
N ALA A 203 -11.34 -14.28 -3.45
CA ALA A 203 -12.66 -14.58 -2.89
C ALA A 203 -12.93 -13.73 -1.62
N LEU A 204 -14.19 -13.61 -1.24
CA LEU A 204 -14.57 -12.96 0.02
C LEU A 204 -14.47 -13.95 1.17
N GLU A 205 -13.98 -13.51 2.32
CA GLU A 205 -13.89 -14.36 3.51
C GLU A 205 -15.27 -14.90 3.93
N GLY A 206 -15.29 -16.09 4.55
CA GLY A 206 -16.53 -16.73 5.00
C GLY A 206 -17.45 -15.82 5.83
N GLY A 207 -16.85 -15.01 6.73
CA GLY A 207 -17.53 -14.03 7.59
C GLY A 207 -18.01 -12.74 6.90
N THR A 208 -17.82 -12.58 5.59
CA THR A 208 -18.42 -11.49 4.81
C THR A 208 -19.94 -11.68 4.73
N LYS A 209 -20.72 -10.61 4.87
CA LYS A 209 -22.18 -10.66 4.75
C LYS A 209 -22.62 -11.18 3.37
N ASP A 210 -23.62 -12.06 3.32
CA ASP A 210 -24.09 -12.61 2.05
C ASP A 210 -24.74 -11.55 1.14
N SER A 211 -25.31 -10.49 1.72
CA SER A 211 -25.73 -9.30 0.95
C SER A 211 -24.55 -8.60 0.28
N CYS A 212 -23.40 -8.50 0.95
CA CYS A 212 -22.17 -8.00 0.33
C CYS A 212 -21.66 -8.97 -0.75
N LYS A 213 -21.57 -10.28 -0.47
CA LYS A 213 -21.15 -11.29 -1.45
C LYS A 213 -22.01 -11.22 -2.73
N SER A 214 -23.33 -11.10 -2.57
CA SER A 214 -24.27 -10.97 -3.68
C SER A 214 -24.05 -9.69 -4.49
N VAL A 215 -23.94 -8.53 -3.84
CA VAL A 215 -23.74 -7.24 -4.52
C VAL A 215 -22.36 -7.13 -5.18
N TRP A 216 -21.29 -7.60 -4.53
CA TRP A 216 -19.96 -7.71 -5.15
C TRP A 216 -20.01 -8.61 -6.39
N ASN A 217 -20.63 -9.78 -6.28
CA ASN A 217 -20.81 -10.69 -7.41
C ASN A 217 -21.72 -10.12 -8.51
N GLN A 218 -22.67 -9.23 -8.21
CA GLN A 218 -23.55 -8.64 -9.22
C GLN A 218 -22.84 -7.53 -10.02
N TYR A 219 -22.27 -6.53 -9.34
CA TYR A 219 -21.77 -5.30 -9.99
C TYR A 219 -20.33 -5.40 -10.46
N SER A 220 -19.56 -6.38 -9.97
CA SER A 220 -18.12 -6.50 -10.25
C SER A 220 -17.79 -7.66 -11.21
N ARG A 221 -18.83 -8.22 -11.85
CA ARG A 221 -18.72 -9.20 -12.95
C ARG A 221 -18.15 -8.62 -14.24
N SER A 222 -18.36 -7.33 -14.49
CA SER A 222 -18.00 -6.66 -15.74
C SER A 222 -17.82 -5.17 -15.51
N LEU A 223 -16.57 -4.69 -15.49
CA LEU A 223 -16.24 -3.26 -15.48
C LEU A 223 -15.88 -2.80 -16.88
N LYS A 224 -16.58 -1.78 -17.39
CA LYS A 224 -16.40 -1.24 -18.75
C LYS A 224 -15.25 -0.22 -18.84
N CYS A 225 -14.08 -0.62 -18.36
CA CYS A 225 -12.85 0.17 -18.32
C CYS A 225 -11.68 -0.56 -18.97
N HIS A 226 -10.69 0.18 -19.46
CA HIS A 226 -9.38 -0.37 -19.83
C HIS A 226 -8.60 -0.81 -18.58
N ARG A 227 -7.84 -1.91 -18.67
CA ARG A 227 -7.19 -2.62 -17.55
C ARG A 227 -6.23 -1.77 -16.73
N MET A 228 -5.65 -0.72 -17.30
CA MET A 228 -4.74 0.18 -16.57
C MET A 228 -5.39 0.90 -15.39
N ILE A 229 -6.73 1.00 -15.33
CA ILE A 229 -7.42 1.49 -14.12
C ILE A 229 -7.15 0.62 -12.86
N LEU A 230 -6.69 -0.62 -13.06
CA LEU A 230 -6.28 -1.55 -12.00
C LEU A 230 -4.79 -1.42 -11.63
N SER A 231 -4.04 -0.50 -12.24
CA SER A 231 -2.60 -0.36 -11.95
C SER A 231 -2.38 0.35 -10.61
N PRO A 232 -1.76 -0.30 -9.59
CA PRO A 232 -1.42 0.36 -8.34
C PRO A 232 -0.25 1.34 -8.50
N ALA A 233 0.52 1.25 -9.59
CA ALA A 233 1.66 2.12 -9.89
C ALA A 233 1.31 3.61 -10.03
N TRP A 234 0.02 3.94 -10.14
CA TRP A 234 -0.44 5.33 -10.09
C TRP A 234 -0.68 5.85 -8.68
N ASP A 235 -0.80 5.00 -7.66
CA ASP A 235 -1.42 5.39 -6.40
C ASP A 235 -0.55 6.35 -5.58
N ASP A 236 0.74 6.06 -5.48
CA ASP A 236 1.74 6.85 -4.73
C ASP A 236 2.38 7.97 -5.55
N GLY A 237 2.08 8.05 -6.84
CA GLY A 237 2.59 9.09 -7.74
C GLY A 237 4.07 8.94 -8.13
N ASP A 238 4.67 7.76 -7.96
CA ASP A 238 6.03 7.49 -8.40
C ASP A 238 6.11 7.33 -9.93
N ALA A 239 6.95 8.14 -10.55
CA ALA A 239 7.23 8.11 -11.98
C ALA A 239 8.02 6.86 -12.41
N ALA A 240 8.90 6.35 -11.54
CA ALA A 240 9.68 5.14 -11.82
C ALA A 240 8.79 3.90 -11.80
N GLU A 241 7.95 3.73 -10.77
CA GLU A 241 6.97 2.63 -10.73
C GLU A 241 5.99 2.69 -11.91
N ALA A 242 5.44 3.87 -12.23
CA ALA A 242 4.54 4.03 -13.38
C ALA A 242 5.23 3.69 -14.72
N SER A 243 6.51 4.05 -14.89
CA SER A 243 7.29 3.70 -16.07
C SER A 243 7.56 2.20 -16.17
N ALA A 244 8.01 1.58 -15.07
CA ALA A 244 8.29 0.14 -15.00
C ALA A 244 7.03 -0.72 -15.22
N ALA A 245 5.88 -0.27 -14.71
CA ALA A 245 4.57 -0.91 -14.94
C ALA A 245 4.00 -0.64 -16.36
N GLY A 246 4.70 0.15 -17.19
CA GLY A 246 4.24 0.55 -18.52
C GLY A 246 2.92 1.33 -18.49
N ALA A 247 2.70 2.14 -17.45
CA ALA A 247 1.44 2.80 -17.12
C ALA A 247 1.53 4.34 -17.30
N ASP A 248 1.86 4.80 -18.50
CA ASP A 248 1.95 6.24 -18.83
C ASP A 248 0.56 6.93 -18.73
N PRO A 249 0.38 7.96 -17.85
CA PRO A 249 -0.90 8.65 -17.66
C PRO A 249 -1.43 9.38 -18.91
N PHE A 250 -0.55 9.88 -19.78
CA PHE A 250 -0.95 10.53 -21.04
C PHE A 250 -1.38 9.48 -22.07
N PHE A 251 -0.59 8.43 -22.28
CA PHE A 251 -0.87 7.36 -23.25
C PHE A 251 -2.22 6.68 -22.98
N TYR A 252 -2.53 6.36 -21.72
CA TYR A 252 -3.79 5.69 -21.35
C TYR A 252 -4.97 6.62 -21.07
N SER A 253 -4.77 7.94 -21.03
CA SER A 253 -5.83 8.92 -20.74
C SER A 253 -7.09 8.68 -21.58
N THR A 254 -6.94 8.52 -22.89
CA THR A 254 -8.06 8.35 -23.84
C THR A 254 -8.73 6.97 -23.74
N ALA A 255 -7.98 5.93 -23.40
CA ALA A 255 -8.50 4.57 -23.21
C ALA A 255 -9.29 4.42 -21.90
N VAL A 256 -8.81 5.02 -20.81
CA VAL A 256 -9.44 4.89 -19.49
C VAL A 256 -10.59 5.89 -19.30
N CYS A 257 -10.41 7.15 -19.71
CA CYS A 257 -11.31 8.25 -19.38
C CYS A 257 -12.53 8.33 -20.30
N THR A 258 -13.37 7.31 -20.20
CA THR A 258 -14.60 7.14 -21.00
C THR A 258 -15.85 7.19 -20.12
N ASP A 259 -16.95 7.70 -20.67
CA ASP A 259 -18.25 7.76 -19.98
C ASP A 259 -18.79 6.40 -19.56
N GLU A 260 -18.39 5.33 -20.26
CA GLU A 260 -18.75 3.95 -19.89
C GLU A 260 -17.95 3.48 -18.68
N CYS A 261 -16.65 3.77 -18.62
CA CYS A 261 -15.84 3.46 -17.44
C CYS A 261 -16.34 4.23 -16.21
N SER A 262 -16.59 5.55 -16.35
CA SER A 262 -17.22 6.37 -15.30
C SER A 262 -18.54 5.79 -14.81
N ARG A 263 -19.48 5.46 -15.72
CA ARG A 263 -20.77 4.85 -15.35
C ARG A 263 -20.61 3.48 -14.68
N SER A 264 -19.70 2.66 -15.17
CA SER A 264 -19.45 1.32 -14.64
C SER A 264 -18.84 1.35 -13.23
N ILE A 265 -17.87 2.24 -12.98
CA ILE A 265 -17.34 2.50 -11.63
C ILE A 265 -18.45 3.09 -10.73
N ASN A 266 -19.25 4.03 -11.22
CA ASN A 266 -20.36 4.58 -10.43
C ASN A 266 -21.43 3.54 -10.07
N ASN A 267 -21.62 2.47 -10.85
CA ASN A 267 -22.50 1.36 -10.49
C ASN A 267 -21.96 0.53 -9.31
N LEU A 268 -20.63 0.38 -9.19
CA LEU A 268 -20.00 -0.22 -8.01
C LEU A 268 -20.27 0.56 -6.71
N ARG A 269 -20.74 1.81 -6.77
CA ARG A 269 -21.19 2.55 -5.57
C ARG A 269 -22.32 1.82 -4.79
N ARG A 270 -23.02 0.86 -5.42
CA ARG A 270 -23.96 -0.04 -4.72
C ARG A 270 -23.24 -1.02 -3.79
N VAL A 271 -22.08 -1.54 -4.19
CA VAL A 271 -21.16 -2.30 -3.31
C VAL A 271 -20.85 -1.46 -2.07
N ALA A 272 -20.49 -0.18 -2.28
CA ALA A 272 -20.18 0.77 -1.21
C ALA A 272 -21.36 1.22 -0.33
N ARG A 273 -22.56 0.66 -0.52
CA ARG A 273 -23.72 0.83 0.39
C ARG A 273 -24.11 -0.46 1.12
N THR A 274 -23.57 -1.61 0.71
CA THR A 274 -23.96 -2.93 1.22
C THR A 274 -22.79 -3.65 1.90
N CYS A 275 -21.59 -3.58 1.30
CA CYS A 275 -20.32 -4.06 1.85
C CYS A 275 -19.75 -3.03 2.84
N LEU A 276 -20.51 -2.72 3.88
CA LEU A 276 -20.12 -1.72 4.88
C LEU A 276 -19.35 -2.35 6.03
N ASN A 277 -19.54 -3.62 6.37
CA ASN A 277 -18.89 -4.15 7.56
C ASN A 277 -17.38 -4.24 7.38
N ARG A 278 -16.62 -4.00 8.47
CA ARG A 278 -15.18 -4.29 8.53
C ARG A 278 -14.84 -5.75 8.17
N THR A 279 -15.76 -6.67 8.42
CA THR A 279 -15.67 -8.09 8.09
C THR A 279 -15.97 -8.41 6.61
N ASP A 280 -16.44 -7.44 5.82
CA ASP A 280 -16.70 -7.61 4.39
C ASP A 280 -15.40 -7.42 3.59
N ARG A 281 -14.51 -8.41 3.66
CA ARG A 281 -13.11 -8.33 3.19
C ARG A 281 -12.68 -9.53 2.35
N PHE A 282 -11.59 -9.36 1.59
CA PHE A 282 -11.04 -10.42 0.74
C PHE A 282 -10.21 -11.43 1.53
N ASP A 283 -10.20 -12.69 1.08
CA ASP A 283 -9.34 -13.76 1.60
C ASP A 283 -7.95 -13.69 0.95
N PHE A 284 -7.02 -13.05 1.65
CA PHE A 284 -5.61 -12.97 1.25
C PHE A 284 -4.83 -14.28 1.50
N ALA A 285 -5.33 -15.18 2.34
CA ALA A 285 -4.62 -16.41 2.70
C ALA A 285 -4.69 -17.43 1.56
N ALA A 286 -5.84 -17.55 0.89
CA ALA A 286 -6.01 -18.39 -0.29
C ALA A 286 -5.48 -17.76 -1.60
N TYR A 287 -5.32 -16.43 -1.65
CA TYR A 287 -4.98 -15.71 -2.89
C TYR A 287 -3.59 -16.06 -3.42
N GLY A 288 -3.50 -16.40 -4.71
CA GLY A 288 -2.23 -16.69 -5.39
C GLY A 288 -1.60 -18.05 -5.08
N ASN A 289 -2.18 -18.87 -4.18
CA ASN A 289 -1.61 -20.17 -3.78
C ASN A 289 -1.52 -21.19 -4.93
N ASN A 290 -2.23 -20.93 -6.04
CA ASN A 290 -2.21 -21.69 -7.29
C ASN A 290 -1.27 -21.07 -8.35
N GLY A 291 -0.37 -20.16 -7.95
CA GLY A 291 0.53 -19.42 -8.85
C GLY A 291 -0.15 -18.32 -9.67
N LYS A 292 -1.41 -17.98 -9.39
CA LYS A 292 -2.21 -17.01 -10.16
C LYS A 292 -2.67 -15.86 -9.27
N ALA A 293 -1.90 -14.78 -9.23
CA ALA A 293 -2.28 -13.53 -8.58
C ALA A 293 -2.09 -12.35 -9.56
N TYR A 294 -3.13 -11.54 -9.74
CA TYR A 294 -3.06 -10.34 -10.58
C TYR A 294 -2.47 -9.14 -9.82
N PHE A 295 -2.74 -9.07 -8.51
CA PHE A 295 -2.24 -8.05 -7.60
C PHE A 295 -1.18 -8.62 -6.64
N GLU A 296 -0.24 -7.77 -6.23
CA GLU A 296 0.62 -8.10 -5.09
C GLU A 296 -0.19 -7.94 -3.78
N LYS A 297 -0.08 -8.91 -2.86
CA LYS A 297 -0.88 -8.91 -1.61
C LYS A 297 -0.72 -7.61 -0.79
N GLN A 298 0.44 -6.96 -0.87
CA GLN A 298 0.78 -5.72 -0.17
C GLN A 298 0.21 -4.45 -0.83
N LYS A 299 -0.04 -4.46 -2.14
CA LYS A 299 -0.52 -3.30 -2.92
C LYS A 299 -2.00 -3.36 -3.28
N MET A 300 -2.73 -4.36 -2.77
CA MET A 300 -4.13 -4.60 -3.10
C MET A 300 -5.09 -4.05 -2.04
N GLU A 301 -6.26 -3.63 -2.48
CA GLU A 301 -7.34 -3.15 -1.63
C GLU A 301 -7.92 -4.26 -0.72
N GLU A 302 -8.24 -3.92 0.53
CA GLU A 302 -8.68 -4.84 1.59
C GLU A 302 -10.00 -5.59 1.34
N GLY A 303 -10.88 -5.05 0.51
CA GLY A 303 -12.24 -5.58 0.33
C GLY A 303 -13.04 -4.81 -0.72
N PRO A 304 -14.27 -5.26 -1.04
CA PRO A 304 -15.13 -4.68 -2.08
C PRO A 304 -15.32 -3.15 -2.01
N LEU A 305 -15.49 -2.61 -0.79
CA LEU A 305 -15.60 -1.17 -0.55
C LEU A 305 -14.33 -0.41 -0.94
N HIS A 306 -13.17 -0.96 -0.58
CA HIS A 306 -11.87 -0.37 -0.84
C HIS A 306 -11.51 -0.46 -2.32
N ALA A 307 -11.78 -1.60 -2.97
CA ALA A 307 -11.61 -1.76 -4.41
C ALA A 307 -12.44 -0.74 -5.21
N PHE A 308 -13.72 -0.52 -4.84
CA PHE A 308 -14.51 0.56 -5.44
C PHE A 308 -13.88 1.95 -5.21
N THR A 309 -13.43 2.23 -3.98
CA THR A 309 -12.87 3.53 -3.61
C THR A 309 -11.57 3.80 -4.38
N GLY A 310 -10.63 2.84 -4.40
CA GLY A 310 -9.39 2.92 -5.15
C GLY A 310 -9.63 3.14 -6.65
N LEU A 311 -10.53 2.38 -7.27
CA LEU A 311 -10.94 2.56 -8.67
C LEU A 311 -11.54 3.95 -8.93
N SER A 312 -12.45 4.41 -8.07
CA SER A 312 -13.10 5.72 -8.18
C SER A 312 -12.10 6.86 -8.02
N GLU A 313 -11.14 6.73 -7.10
CA GLU A 313 -10.07 7.70 -6.91
C GLU A 313 -9.09 7.71 -8.07
N ARG A 314 -8.57 6.55 -8.53
CA ARG A 314 -7.70 6.46 -9.71
C ARG A 314 -8.37 7.10 -10.93
N TYR A 315 -9.65 6.81 -11.17
CA TYR A 315 -10.42 7.44 -12.24
C TYR A 315 -10.53 8.96 -12.05
N ARG A 316 -10.92 9.43 -10.85
CA ARG A 316 -11.06 10.86 -10.54
C ARG A 316 -9.73 11.63 -10.65
N ARG A 317 -8.58 10.98 -10.44
CA ARG A 317 -7.24 11.55 -10.61
C ARG A 317 -6.85 11.62 -12.08
N LEU A 318 -6.81 10.47 -12.75
CA LEU A 318 -6.38 10.34 -14.14
C LEU A 318 -7.24 11.17 -15.09
N CYS A 319 -8.57 11.12 -14.89
CA CYS A 319 -9.57 11.68 -15.79
C CYS A 319 -10.03 13.08 -15.40
N ARG A 320 -9.29 13.76 -14.53
CA ARG A 320 -9.65 15.09 -14.06
C ARG A 320 -9.42 16.14 -15.13
N SER A 321 -10.52 16.71 -15.64
CA SER A 321 -10.52 17.99 -16.34
C SER A 321 -10.96 19.09 -15.37
N LYS A 322 -10.33 20.28 -15.44
CA LYS A 322 -10.75 21.42 -14.63
C LYS A 322 -11.99 22.05 -15.28
N HIS A 323 -13.12 22.00 -14.58
CA HIS A 323 -14.50 21.92 -15.08
C HIS A 323 -15.05 22.88 -16.17
N ASN A 324 -14.28 23.80 -16.73
CA ASN A 324 -14.72 24.72 -17.80
C ASN A 324 -13.73 24.83 -18.98
N TYR A 325 -12.74 23.94 -19.08
CA TYR A 325 -11.59 24.17 -19.96
C TYR A 325 -11.23 23.01 -20.90
N ALA A 326 -11.34 23.32 -22.20
CA ALA A 326 -10.55 22.71 -23.26
C ALA A 326 -9.05 23.11 -23.24
N ASP A 327 -8.57 23.73 -22.15
CA ASP A 327 -7.25 24.40 -22.07
C ASP A 327 -6.11 23.57 -21.45
N THR A 328 -6.34 22.32 -21.03
CA THR A 328 -5.19 21.40 -20.87
C THR A 328 -4.92 20.76 -22.23
N LYS A 329 -3.81 21.13 -22.87
CA LYS A 329 -3.42 20.61 -24.19
C LYS A 329 -3.20 19.09 -24.24
N TRP A 330 -3.04 18.51 -23.06
CA TRP A 330 -2.79 17.09 -22.80
C TRP A 330 -4.07 16.32 -22.42
N GLY A 331 -5.25 16.96 -22.49
CA GLY A 331 -6.56 16.35 -22.21
C GLY A 331 -6.94 16.28 -20.72
N THR A 332 -6.05 15.81 -19.85
CA THR A 332 -6.31 15.70 -18.40
C THR A 332 -5.20 16.33 -17.56
N CYS A 333 -5.48 16.60 -16.27
CA CYS A 333 -4.45 17.11 -15.36
C CYS A 333 -3.33 16.11 -15.05
N ALA A 334 -3.61 14.80 -15.01
CA ALA A 334 -2.58 13.78 -14.82
C ALA A 334 -1.62 13.74 -16.02
N ALA A 335 -2.19 13.82 -17.23
CA ALA A 335 -1.43 13.92 -18.47
C ALA A 335 -0.61 15.23 -18.55
N ASP A 336 -1.15 16.37 -18.10
CA ASP A 336 -0.42 17.64 -18.06
C ASP A 336 0.76 17.62 -17.07
N LEU A 337 0.61 16.98 -15.90
CA LEU A 337 1.70 16.82 -14.93
C LEU A 337 2.79 15.89 -15.46
N TRP A 338 2.40 14.78 -16.08
CA TRP A 338 3.31 13.82 -16.70
C TRP A 338 4.10 14.46 -17.85
N MET A 339 3.44 15.07 -18.83
CA MET A 339 4.09 15.61 -20.02
C MET A 339 4.92 16.88 -19.76
N ASN A 340 4.57 17.68 -18.75
CA ASN A 340 5.34 18.87 -18.41
C ASN A 340 6.50 18.59 -17.42
N TRP A 341 6.36 17.61 -16.52
CA TRP A 341 7.25 17.45 -15.37
C TRP A 341 7.70 16.01 -15.07
N GLY A 342 7.12 15.00 -15.73
CA GLY A 342 7.33 13.58 -15.40
C GLY A 342 6.57 13.10 -14.16
N ILE A 343 5.60 13.89 -13.66
CA ILE A 343 4.93 13.65 -12.37
C ILE A 343 3.62 12.90 -12.56
N VAL A 344 3.38 11.87 -11.75
CA VAL A 344 2.12 11.12 -11.72
C VAL A 344 1.16 11.71 -10.68
N ASP A 345 -0.07 12.04 -11.06
CA ASP A 345 -1.10 12.59 -10.15
C ASP A 345 -1.72 11.49 -9.27
N GLY A 346 -0.94 10.97 -8.32
CA GLY A 346 -1.38 9.87 -7.47
C GLY A 346 -2.57 10.16 -6.57
N LYS A 347 -3.27 9.10 -6.17
CA LYS A 347 -4.43 9.21 -5.28
C LYS A 347 -4.02 9.44 -3.82
N ASN A 348 -2.87 8.88 -3.40
CA ASN A 348 -2.34 8.97 -2.06
C ASN A 348 -1.61 10.31 -1.87
N GLU A 349 -2.32 11.31 -1.34
CA GLU A 349 -1.79 12.69 -1.20
C GLU A 349 -0.55 12.79 -0.30
N ALA A 350 -0.39 11.87 0.65
CA ALA A 350 0.68 11.86 1.66
C ALA A 350 2.10 11.71 1.09
N HIS A 351 2.26 11.18 -0.13
CA HIS A 351 3.58 11.01 -0.75
C HIS A 351 3.99 12.29 -1.49
N LEU A 352 5.24 12.74 -1.31
CA LEU A 352 5.78 13.91 -2.02
C LEU A 352 6.44 13.58 -3.36
N ASN A 353 6.31 12.33 -3.83
CA ASN A 353 6.82 11.87 -5.12
C ASN A 353 6.52 12.87 -6.26
N GLY A 354 7.57 13.23 -7.00
CA GLY A 354 7.54 14.25 -8.05
C GLY A 354 7.85 15.69 -7.59
N LEU A 355 7.88 16.01 -6.29
CA LEU A 355 8.24 17.36 -5.82
C LEU A 355 9.70 17.70 -6.10
N ASP A 356 10.63 16.80 -5.79
CA ASP A 356 12.06 17.04 -6.02
C ASP A 356 12.36 17.09 -7.53
N GLN A 357 11.70 16.25 -8.33
CA GLN A 357 11.74 16.29 -9.78
C GLN A 357 11.26 17.63 -10.35
N PHE A 358 10.18 18.21 -9.80
CA PHE A 358 9.76 19.58 -10.15
C PHE A 358 10.83 20.62 -9.77
N MET A 359 11.39 20.52 -8.57
CA MET A 359 12.38 21.44 -8.03
C MET A 359 13.71 21.38 -8.79
N GLU A 360 14.12 20.20 -9.24
CA GLU A 360 15.29 19.97 -10.09
C GLU A 360 15.07 20.52 -11.51
N GLN A 361 13.95 20.17 -12.16
CA GLN A 361 13.68 20.63 -13.52
C GLN A 361 13.54 22.15 -13.65
N THR A 362 13.16 22.82 -12.55
CA THR A 362 13.03 24.28 -12.42
C THR A 362 14.21 24.94 -11.69
N SER A 363 15.28 24.21 -11.38
CA SER A 363 16.47 24.74 -10.67
C SER A 363 17.26 25.79 -11.46
N SER A 364 17.26 25.70 -12.78
CA SER A 364 17.99 26.60 -13.68
C SER A 364 17.04 27.40 -14.57
N LYS A 365 17.41 28.66 -14.84
CA LYS A 365 16.66 29.51 -15.79
C LYS A 365 16.87 28.99 -17.21
N LYS A 366 15.81 28.49 -17.84
CA LYS A 366 15.83 28.07 -19.24
C LYS A 366 14.47 28.32 -19.91
N THR A 367 14.52 28.61 -21.20
CA THR A 367 13.32 28.74 -22.05
C THR A 367 13.21 27.49 -22.91
N ILE A 368 12.19 26.68 -22.65
CA ILE A 368 11.88 25.50 -23.46
C ILE A 368 11.06 25.98 -24.66
N GLN A 369 11.61 25.81 -25.86
CA GLN A 369 11.02 26.31 -27.09
C GLN A 369 9.72 25.58 -27.45
N GLY A 370 8.78 26.31 -28.04
CA GLY A 370 7.53 25.73 -28.52
C GLY A 370 7.76 24.89 -29.78
N SER A 371 7.20 23.69 -29.83
CA SER A 371 7.32 22.77 -30.96
C SER A 371 5.99 22.04 -31.20
N VAL A 372 5.79 21.55 -32.42
CA VAL A 372 4.70 20.61 -32.73
C VAL A 372 5.30 19.21 -32.64
N GLN A 373 4.77 18.37 -31.76
CA GLN A 373 5.26 17.01 -31.53
C GLN A 373 4.12 16.00 -31.72
N LYS A 374 4.47 14.80 -32.19
CA LYS A 374 3.55 13.66 -32.27
C LYS A 374 3.81 12.76 -31.08
N PHE A 375 2.75 12.39 -30.37
CA PHE A 375 2.82 11.47 -29.24
C PHE A 375 1.94 10.25 -29.50
N PRO A 376 2.38 9.04 -29.09
CA PRO A 376 1.54 7.85 -29.11
C PRO A 376 0.43 7.99 -28.06
N ILE A 377 -0.76 7.45 -28.36
CA ILE A 377 -1.88 7.32 -27.42
C ILE A 377 -2.58 5.98 -27.65
N LEU A 378 -3.17 5.40 -26.60
CA LEU A 378 -4.08 4.28 -26.77
C LEU A 378 -5.50 4.78 -27.01
N LEU A 379 -6.07 4.42 -28.16
CA LEU A 379 -7.47 4.72 -28.45
C LEU A 379 -8.39 3.71 -27.76
N ARG A 380 -9.66 4.09 -27.55
CA ARG A 380 -10.68 3.22 -26.95
C ARG A 380 -10.81 1.87 -27.67
N THR A 381 -10.56 1.83 -28.98
CA THR A 381 -10.54 0.63 -29.84
C THR A 381 -9.45 -0.39 -29.49
N GLY A 382 -8.54 -0.09 -28.54
CA GLY A 382 -7.38 -0.93 -28.23
C GLY A 382 -6.23 -0.81 -29.24
N THR A 383 -6.39 0.06 -30.24
CA THR A 383 -5.37 0.34 -31.25
C THR A 383 -4.50 1.53 -30.83
N ASN A 384 -3.19 1.40 -30.99
CA ASN A 384 -2.27 2.52 -30.86
C ASN A 384 -2.59 3.58 -31.94
N GLY A 385 -2.83 4.81 -31.49
CA GLY A 385 -2.95 5.99 -32.34
C GLY A 385 -1.81 6.97 -32.08
N THR A 386 -1.77 8.06 -32.85
CA THR A 386 -0.88 9.19 -32.57
C THR A 386 -1.68 10.48 -32.56
N THR A 387 -1.40 11.35 -31.60
CA THR A 387 -1.95 12.71 -31.56
C THR A 387 -0.86 13.75 -31.78
N THR A 388 -1.18 14.83 -32.48
CA THR A 388 -0.23 15.91 -32.79
C THR A 388 -0.54 17.12 -31.89
N ILE A 389 0.38 17.44 -30.98
CA ILE A 389 0.18 18.48 -29.97
C ILE A 389 1.17 19.63 -30.23
N ARG A 390 0.64 20.84 -30.35
CA ARG A 390 1.46 22.06 -30.40
C ARG A 390 1.82 22.48 -28.98
N ILE A 391 3.03 22.18 -28.55
CA ILE A 391 3.61 22.64 -27.29
C ILE A 391 3.84 24.16 -27.38
N LYS A 392 3.43 24.90 -26.34
CA LYS A 392 3.75 26.34 -26.23
C LYS A 392 5.15 26.48 -25.63
N GLN A 393 5.89 27.50 -26.04
CA GLN A 393 7.11 27.90 -25.35
C GLN A 393 6.81 28.13 -23.86
N ARG A 394 7.69 27.65 -22.98
CA ARG A 394 7.57 27.83 -21.52
C ARG A 394 8.89 28.29 -20.91
N SER A 395 8.82 29.20 -19.95
CA SER A 395 9.94 29.50 -19.05
C SER A 395 9.96 28.51 -17.90
N VAL A 396 11.15 28.16 -17.42
CA VAL A 396 11.35 27.57 -16.09
C VAL A 396 12.53 28.25 -15.42
N GLY A 397 12.51 28.33 -14.09
CA GLY A 397 13.53 28.98 -13.28
C GLY A 397 13.19 28.95 -11.78
N PRO A 398 14.19 29.12 -10.90
CA PRO A 398 14.05 28.90 -9.47
C PRO A 398 13.46 30.09 -8.70
N GLY A 399 13.42 31.29 -9.29
CA GLY A 399 12.89 32.51 -8.66
C GLY A 399 11.37 32.65 -8.73
N ASP A 400 10.84 33.62 -7.97
CA ASP A 400 9.40 33.93 -7.95
C ASP A 400 8.90 34.27 -9.36
N ARG A 401 7.85 33.56 -9.78
CA ARG A 401 7.17 33.69 -11.09
C ARG A 401 8.05 33.43 -12.33
N GLU A 402 9.19 32.77 -12.18
CA GLU A 402 10.06 32.45 -13.33
C GLU A 402 9.59 31.22 -14.12
N THR A 403 8.82 30.33 -13.49
CA THR A 403 8.31 29.09 -14.09
C THR A 403 6.88 29.23 -14.60
N THR A 404 6.66 28.86 -15.85
CA THR A 404 5.34 28.80 -16.48
C THR A 404 4.60 27.54 -16.02
N CYS A 405 3.73 27.68 -15.02
CA CYS A 405 2.93 26.58 -14.46
C CYS A 405 1.53 26.49 -15.09
N SER A 406 1.06 25.26 -15.31
CA SER A 406 -0.33 25.01 -15.69
C SER A 406 -1.29 25.19 -14.49
N ALA A 407 -2.59 25.23 -14.78
CA ALA A 407 -3.61 25.20 -13.73
C ALA A 407 -3.60 23.87 -12.94
N CYS A 408 -3.12 22.79 -13.56
CA CYS A 408 -3.00 21.46 -12.95
C CYS A 408 -1.75 21.37 -12.06
N THR A 409 -0.64 22.01 -12.44
CA THR A 409 0.58 22.10 -11.61
C THR A 409 0.30 22.84 -10.30
N VAL A 410 -0.33 24.01 -10.37
CA VAL A 410 -0.68 24.80 -9.16
C VAL A 410 -1.70 24.07 -8.28
N ASP A 411 -2.67 23.37 -8.87
CA ASP A 411 -3.65 22.58 -8.13
C ASP A 411 -3.04 21.32 -7.48
N TRP A 412 -2.10 20.64 -8.16
CA TRP A 412 -1.33 19.54 -7.58
C TRP A 412 -0.48 20.01 -6.40
N LEU A 413 0.28 21.11 -6.55
CA LEU A 413 1.01 21.72 -5.43
C LEU A 413 0.07 22.12 -4.27
N ALA A 414 -1.12 22.66 -4.57
CA ALA A 414 -2.12 23.00 -3.56
C ALA A 414 -2.74 21.78 -2.85
N ARG A 415 -2.81 20.62 -3.53
CA ARG A 415 -3.19 19.35 -2.91
C ARG A 415 -2.05 18.77 -2.07
N LYS A 416 -0.82 18.80 -2.58
CA LYS A 416 0.38 18.41 -1.81
C LYS A 416 0.58 19.29 -0.58
N MET A 417 0.32 20.59 -0.59
CA MET A 417 0.29 21.41 0.64
C MET A 417 -0.73 20.94 1.69
N ARG A 418 -1.86 20.36 1.27
CA ARG A 418 -2.84 19.79 2.21
C ARG A 418 -2.43 18.40 2.72
N SER A 419 -1.36 17.78 2.19
CA SER A 419 -1.01 16.41 2.56
C SER A 419 -0.66 16.27 4.05
N PHE A 420 -0.02 17.29 4.64
CA PHE A 420 0.29 17.35 6.07
C PHE A 420 -0.96 17.29 6.97
N GLU A 421 -2.16 17.56 6.44
CA GLU A 421 -3.40 17.39 7.20
C GLU A 421 -3.72 15.92 7.53
N PHE A 422 -3.14 14.96 6.78
CA PHE A 422 -3.32 13.51 6.93
C PHE A 422 -2.27 12.83 7.83
N GLY A 423 -1.18 13.51 8.16
CA GLY A 423 -0.06 12.98 8.95
C GLY A 423 1.20 13.81 8.77
N GLN A 424 2.23 13.52 9.56
CA GLN A 424 3.58 13.99 9.23
C GLN A 424 4.01 13.36 7.90
N ILE A 425 4.81 14.07 7.12
CA ILE A 425 5.13 13.67 5.74
C ILE A 425 6.56 13.17 5.71
N LEU A 426 6.78 11.98 5.14
CA LEU A 426 8.13 11.47 4.96
C LEU A 426 8.77 12.15 3.74
N ASP A 427 10.05 12.49 3.89
CA ASP A 427 10.89 12.84 2.76
C ASP A 427 11.08 11.58 1.88
N PRO A 428 10.83 11.65 0.56
CA PRO A 428 10.93 10.48 -0.31
C PRO A 428 12.37 10.01 -0.53
N VAL A 429 13.38 10.84 -0.23
CA VAL A 429 14.80 10.50 -0.41
C VAL A 429 15.39 9.89 0.86
N THR A 430 15.12 10.48 2.03
CA THR A 430 15.69 9.98 3.30
C THR A 430 14.78 9.03 4.07
N GLY A 431 13.48 9.02 3.79
CA GLY A 431 12.47 8.33 4.59
C GLY A 431 12.19 8.99 5.94
N GLU A 432 12.82 10.13 6.25
CA GLU A 432 12.68 10.82 7.54
C GLU A 432 11.45 11.75 7.58
N ALA A 433 11.00 12.07 8.79
CA ALA A 433 9.79 12.85 9.03
C ALA A 433 10.02 14.36 8.88
N LEU A 434 9.43 14.98 7.85
CA LEU A 434 9.49 16.43 7.63
C LEU A 434 8.66 17.19 8.67
N GLY A 435 9.23 18.24 9.26
CA GLY A 435 8.50 19.19 10.10
C GLY A 435 7.60 20.13 9.29
N LEU A 436 6.56 20.72 9.89
CA LEU A 436 5.63 21.59 9.17
C LEU A 436 6.30 22.81 8.53
N SER A 437 7.26 23.46 9.19
CA SER A 437 7.99 24.59 8.60
C SER A 437 8.82 24.15 7.40
N GLU A 438 9.53 23.03 7.49
CA GLU A 438 10.34 22.53 6.38
C GLU A 438 9.45 22.12 5.19
N PHE A 439 8.40 21.35 5.47
CA PHE A 439 7.38 20.97 4.49
C PHE A 439 6.74 22.21 3.84
N ARG A 440 6.37 23.21 4.64
CA ARG A 440 5.84 24.49 4.16
C ARG A 440 6.83 25.18 3.24
N GLU A 441 8.09 25.33 3.63
CA GLU A 441 9.09 26.04 2.82
C GLU A 441 9.45 25.27 1.54
N LYS A 442 9.56 23.94 1.56
CA LYS A 442 9.72 23.10 0.35
C LYS A 442 8.59 23.38 -0.66
N LEU A 443 7.33 23.29 -0.23
CA LEU A 443 6.17 23.51 -1.12
C LEU A 443 5.91 24.98 -1.46
N ARG A 444 6.24 25.91 -0.55
CA ARG A 444 6.20 27.36 -0.81
C ARG A 444 7.21 27.76 -1.87
N SER A 445 8.43 27.22 -1.81
CA SER A 445 9.45 27.42 -2.84
C SER A 445 8.96 26.93 -4.20
N ALA A 446 8.39 25.72 -4.26
CA ALA A 446 7.79 25.18 -5.48
C ALA A 446 6.63 26.03 -6.02
N LEU A 447 5.73 26.51 -5.16
CA LEU A 447 4.58 27.36 -5.56
C LEU A 447 4.99 28.75 -6.03
N LEU A 448 5.96 29.40 -5.38
CA LEU A 448 6.42 30.73 -5.77
C LEU A 448 7.10 30.72 -7.14
N ARG A 449 7.78 29.63 -7.53
CA ARG A 449 8.29 29.49 -8.91
C ARG A 449 7.20 29.68 -9.96
N CYS A 450 5.94 29.32 -9.67
CA CYS A 450 4.84 29.44 -10.62
C CYS A 450 4.42 30.89 -10.90
N ASN A 451 4.46 31.30 -12.18
CA ASN A 451 4.04 32.61 -12.68
C ASN A 451 2.53 32.93 -12.60
N ARG A 452 1.77 32.12 -11.87
CA ARG A 452 0.31 32.23 -11.71
C ARG A 452 -0.05 32.96 -10.43
N LEU A 453 -0.91 33.99 -10.54
CA LEU A 453 -1.44 34.72 -9.39
C LEU A 453 -2.21 33.80 -8.41
N GLU A 454 -2.75 32.69 -8.91
CA GLU A 454 -3.40 31.67 -8.07
C GLU A 454 -2.44 31.04 -7.05
N ALA A 455 -1.13 30.93 -7.32
CA ALA A 455 -0.18 30.32 -6.40
C ALA A 455 -0.06 31.11 -5.09
N HIS A 456 -0.01 32.45 -5.17
CA HIS A 456 -0.03 33.31 -3.99
C HIS A 456 -1.36 33.23 -3.21
N LYS A 457 -2.48 33.06 -3.93
CA LYS A 457 -3.80 32.84 -3.31
C LYS A 457 -3.84 31.49 -2.57
N VAL A 458 -3.29 30.43 -3.15
CA VAL A 458 -3.15 29.11 -2.50
C VAL A 458 -2.36 29.22 -1.21
N LEU A 459 -1.17 29.83 -1.24
CA LEU A 459 -0.32 29.99 -0.06
C LEU A 459 -1.04 30.71 1.08
N ARG A 460 -1.66 31.87 0.80
CA ARG A 460 -2.44 32.60 1.82
C ARG A 460 -3.61 31.77 2.36
N ASN A 461 -4.38 31.11 1.49
CA ASN A 461 -5.51 30.29 1.91
C ASN A 461 -5.05 29.11 2.80
N MET A 462 -3.90 28.51 2.52
CA MET A 462 -3.32 27.44 3.34
C MET A 462 -2.82 27.96 4.68
N ASP A 463 -2.06 29.06 4.70
CA ASP A 463 -1.60 29.69 5.95
C ASP A 463 -2.81 30.11 6.84
N GLU A 464 -3.89 30.65 6.24
CA GLU A 464 -5.14 30.95 6.94
C GLU A 464 -5.81 29.68 7.53
N ASN A 465 -5.85 28.58 6.78
CA ASN A 465 -6.45 27.33 7.24
C ASN A 465 -5.62 26.66 8.34
N TRP A 466 -4.30 26.62 8.21
CA TRP A 466 -3.40 26.17 9.28
C TRP A 466 -3.44 27.07 10.50
N THR A 467 -3.69 28.38 10.34
CA THR A 467 -3.94 29.29 11.47
C THR A 467 -5.25 28.95 12.18
N LYS A 468 -6.34 28.68 11.46
CA LYS A 468 -7.63 28.21 12.04
C LYS A 468 -7.47 26.88 12.79
N LEU A 469 -6.70 25.94 12.23
CA LEU A 469 -6.33 24.66 12.87
C LEU A 469 -5.32 24.81 14.02
N ARG A 470 -4.81 26.02 14.29
CA ARG A 470 -3.76 26.30 15.29
C ARG A 470 -2.48 25.48 15.05
N TRP A 471 -2.17 25.25 13.79
CA TRP A 471 -0.91 24.66 13.35
C TRP A 471 0.12 25.76 13.09
N TRP A 472 -0.32 26.94 12.61
CA TRP A 472 0.54 28.08 12.26
C TRP A 472 0.16 29.36 13.02
N CYS A 473 1.14 30.04 13.63
CA CYS A 473 0.98 31.23 14.48
C CYS A 473 2.16 32.19 14.30
N LYS A 474 1.92 33.41 13.80
CA LYS A 474 2.95 34.47 13.65
C LYS A 474 4.21 33.96 12.93
N ASP A 475 4.00 33.42 11.73
CA ASP A 475 5.04 32.93 10.81
C ASP A 475 5.93 31.77 11.31
N LYS A 476 5.44 31.01 12.28
CA LYS A 476 6.02 29.74 12.76
C LYS A 476 4.90 28.79 13.21
N PRO A 477 5.18 27.51 13.49
CA PRO A 477 4.18 26.64 14.08
C PRO A 477 3.70 27.15 15.46
N CYS A 478 2.39 27.09 15.71
CA CYS A 478 1.84 27.38 17.04
C CYS A 478 2.32 26.41 18.11
N ILE A 479 2.65 25.20 17.67
CA ILE A 479 2.88 24.02 18.51
C ILE A 479 4.32 23.57 18.23
N PRO A 480 5.24 23.66 19.22
CA PRO A 480 6.65 23.31 19.01
C PRO A 480 6.84 21.88 18.50
N PHE A 481 5.95 20.98 18.94
CA PHE A 481 5.95 19.57 18.58
C PHE A 481 5.33 19.27 17.20
N ILE A 482 5.31 20.23 16.28
CA ILE A 482 4.97 20.00 14.88
C ILE A 482 6.21 20.18 13.97
N ASP A 483 7.35 20.65 14.51
CA ASP A 483 8.47 21.12 13.70
C ASP A 483 9.76 20.29 13.73
N LYS A 484 10.25 19.81 14.90
CA LYS A 484 11.51 19.03 14.99
C LYS A 484 11.53 18.06 16.17
N PRO A 485 12.25 16.92 16.02
CA PRO A 485 11.64 15.60 15.86
C PRO A 485 10.62 15.33 17.00
N PRO A 486 9.32 15.55 16.77
CA PRO A 486 8.41 15.71 17.90
C PRO A 486 7.35 14.63 18.07
N LEU A 487 7.21 13.75 17.07
CA LEU A 487 6.44 12.52 17.18
C LEU A 487 7.43 11.40 17.49
N SER A 488 7.08 10.60 18.48
CA SER A 488 7.78 9.35 18.83
C SER A 488 7.84 8.38 17.65
N ASN A 489 8.82 7.47 17.66
CA ASN A 489 8.95 6.41 16.64
C ASN A 489 7.68 5.53 16.56
N GLU A 490 6.98 5.39 17.69
CA GLU A 490 5.70 4.71 17.85
C GLU A 490 4.56 5.46 17.14
N THR A 491 4.48 6.79 17.28
CA THR A 491 3.50 7.60 16.54
C THR A 491 3.83 7.66 15.05
N MET A 492 5.11 7.72 14.69
CA MET A 492 5.55 7.58 13.28
C MET A 492 5.19 6.20 12.71
N ALA A 493 5.33 5.13 13.49
CA ALA A 493 4.90 3.80 13.10
C ALA A 493 3.37 3.75 12.87
N VAL A 494 2.56 4.34 13.75
CA VAL A 494 1.09 4.46 13.56
C VAL A 494 0.74 5.15 12.24
N LEU A 495 1.54 6.14 11.81
CA LEU A 495 1.30 6.85 10.56
C LEU A 495 1.72 6.03 9.32
N HIS A 496 2.91 5.45 9.30
CA HIS A 496 3.56 4.95 8.08
C HIS A 496 3.85 3.44 8.03
N GLY A 497 3.60 2.70 9.11
CA GLY A 497 4.08 1.32 9.27
C GLY A 497 5.40 1.28 10.04
N TRP A 498 5.85 0.09 10.44
CA TRP A 498 7.07 -0.06 11.24
C TRP A 498 8.31 0.09 10.35
N PRO A 499 9.19 1.10 10.57
CA PRO A 499 10.44 1.19 9.84
C PRO A 499 11.42 0.09 10.28
N ASP A 500 12.32 -0.33 9.39
CA ASP A 500 13.25 -1.46 9.60
C ASP A 500 14.24 -1.28 10.77
N ASN A 501 14.35 -0.06 11.31
CA ASN A 501 15.17 0.33 12.45
C ASN A 501 14.35 0.55 13.75
N ASN A 502 13.05 0.27 13.77
CA ASN A 502 12.24 0.43 14.98
C ASN A 502 12.70 -0.53 16.08
N GLU A 503 12.88 -0.02 17.30
CA GLU A 503 13.38 -0.78 18.46
C GLU A 503 12.61 -2.09 18.72
N GLY A 504 11.29 -2.10 18.50
CA GLY A 504 10.47 -3.31 18.64
C GLY A 504 10.79 -4.37 17.58
N LEU A 505 10.99 -3.98 16.32
CA LEU A 505 11.41 -4.89 15.25
C LEU A 505 12.87 -5.35 15.43
N VAL A 506 13.76 -4.44 15.87
CA VAL A 506 15.17 -4.76 16.14
C VAL A 506 15.29 -5.83 17.22
N LYS A 507 14.55 -5.71 18.34
CA LYS A 507 14.53 -6.73 19.41
C LYS A 507 14.04 -8.10 18.94
N ILE A 508 13.05 -8.15 18.04
CA ILE A 508 12.57 -9.42 17.45
C ILE A 508 13.62 -9.98 16.48
N ARG A 509 14.30 -9.13 15.69
CA ARG A 509 15.38 -9.55 14.80
C ARG A 509 16.57 -10.11 15.59
N GLU A 510 17.02 -9.45 16.64
CA GLU A 510 18.07 -9.95 17.53
C GLU A 510 17.73 -11.32 18.15
N LEU A 511 16.47 -11.54 18.51
CA LEU A 511 15.98 -12.83 19.02
C LEU A 511 16.10 -13.94 17.96
N LEU A 512 15.75 -13.62 16.71
CA LEU A 512 15.85 -14.53 15.57
C LEU A 512 17.30 -14.83 15.16
N GLU A 513 18.17 -13.81 15.22
CA GLU A 513 19.59 -13.93 14.89
C GLU A 513 20.37 -14.76 15.91
N LYS A 514 20.10 -14.58 17.22
CA LYS A 514 20.76 -15.34 18.30
C LYS A 514 20.42 -16.83 18.29
N LYS A 515 19.20 -17.20 17.87
CA LYS A 515 18.69 -18.60 17.84
C LYS A 515 18.75 -19.36 19.18
N GLU A 516 18.93 -18.66 20.30
CA GLU A 516 19.03 -19.23 21.65
C GLU A 516 17.67 -19.64 22.24
N ALA A 517 16.57 -19.13 21.69
CA ALA A 517 15.21 -19.39 22.17
C ALA A 517 14.62 -20.70 21.61
N PRO A 518 13.60 -21.30 22.26
CA PRO A 518 12.94 -22.52 21.77
C PRO A 518 12.42 -22.38 20.33
N ALA A 519 12.46 -23.45 19.53
CA ALA A 519 12.06 -23.40 18.12
C ALA A 519 10.65 -22.80 17.88
N LYS A 520 9.68 -23.09 18.76
CA LYS A 520 8.32 -22.50 18.72
C LYS A 520 8.29 -20.99 18.98
N VAL A 521 9.21 -20.50 19.83
CA VAL A 521 9.39 -19.05 20.09
C VAL A 521 10.01 -18.38 18.88
N LEU A 522 11.01 -19.00 18.24
CA LEU A 522 11.62 -18.49 17.00
C LEU A 522 10.62 -18.47 15.82
N GLU A 523 9.82 -19.53 15.65
CA GLU A 523 8.74 -19.59 14.65
C GLU A 523 7.71 -18.46 14.88
N ALA A 524 7.22 -18.32 16.11
CA ALA A 524 6.28 -17.25 16.47
C ALA A 524 6.89 -15.85 16.33
N ALA A 525 8.17 -15.68 16.63
CA ALA A 525 8.91 -14.43 16.46
C ALA A 525 9.06 -14.06 14.99
N GLN A 526 9.34 -15.02 14.10
CA GLN A 526 9.43 -14.81 12.66
C GLN A 526 8.08 -14.36 12.10
N VAL A 527 7.01 -15.08 12.44
CA VAL A 527 5.62 -14.73 12.04
C VAL A 527 5.22 -13.35 12.57
N LEU A 528 5.61 -13.00 13.80
CA LEU A 528 5.36 -11.67 14.36
C LEU A 528 6.16 -10.58 13.64
N TYR A 529 7.44 -10.82 13.33
CA TYR A 529 8.31 -9.89 12.60
C TYR A 529 7.76 -9.60 11.19
N ASP A 530 7.47 -10.65 10.42
CA ASP A 530 6.92 -10.52 9.06
C ASP A 530 5.53 -9.87 9.09
N GLY A 531 4.70 -10.24 10.08
CA GLY A 531 3.39 -9.65 10.30
C GLY A 531 3.45 -8.16 10.62
N LEU A 532 4.39 -7.73 11.48
CA LEU A 532 4.61 -6.33 11.85
C LEU A 532 5.18 -5.51 10.66
N LYS A 533 6.18 -6.06 9.95
CA LYS A 533 6.80 -5.42 8.78
C LYS A 533 5.82 -5.25 7.62
N ALA A 534 4.86 -6.17 7.46
CA ALA A 534 3.81 -6.07 6.45
C ALA A 534 2.63 -5.15 6.83
N MET A 535 2.61 -4.56 8.04
CA MET A 535 1.50 -3.69 8.44
C MET A 535 1.60 -2.27 7.86
N PRO A 536 0.49 -1.70 7.35
CA PRO A 536 0.47 -0.32 6.87
C PRO A 536 0.57 0.73 7.99
N CYS A 537 0.55 0.30 9.26
CA CYS A 537 0.66 1.15 10.44
C CYS A 537 1.02 0.32 11.68
N GLY A 538 1.62 0.99 12.65
CA GLY A 538 1.92 0.45 13.96
C GLY A 538 0.74 0.48 14.92
N TYR A 539 0.74 -0.49 15.83
CA TYR A 539 -0.14 -0.57 16.99
C TYR A 539 0.65 -0.64 18.31
N GLY A 540 1.98 -0.64 18.22
CA GLY A 540 2.91 -0.67 19.35
C GLY A 540 3.17 0.73 19.87
N PHE A 541 2.38 1.18 20.84
CA PHE A 541 2.56 2.48 21.49
C PHE A 541 2.26 2.44 22.99
N ASP A 542 3.00 3.23 23.74
CA ASP A 542 2.81 3.41 25.18
C ASP A 542 1.59 4.32 25.48
N PRO A 543 0.85 4.11 26.59
CA PRO A 543 -0.25 4.99 26.99
C PRO A 543 0.07 6.49 27.11
N ILE A 544 1.28 6.87 27.53
CA ILE A 544 1.71 8.27 27.64
C ILE A 544 1.83 8.87 26.24
N ILE A 545 2.42 8.14 25.30
CA ILE A 545 2.48 8.51 23.87
C ILE A 545 1.06 8.62 23.31
N ALA A 546 0.20 7.63 23.59
CA ALA A 546 -1.19 7.67 23.15
C ALA A 546 -1.92 8.93 23.63
N LYS A 547 -1.85 9.25 24.93
CA LYS A 547 -2.47 10.45 25.50
C LYS A 547 -1.91 11.76 24.96
N ARG A 548 -0.60 11.83 24.69
CA ARG A 548 0.10 13.07 24.29
C ARG A 548 0.03 13.35 22.78
N GLU A 549 0.22 12.32 21.96
CA GLU A 549 0.46 12.44 20.53
C GLU A 549 -0.69 11.88 19.68
N ILE A 550 -1.20 10.70 20.01
CA ILE A 550 -2.17 9.98 19.15
C ILE A 550 -3.61 10.48 19.41
N LEU A 551 -4.15 10.27 20.61
CA LEU A 551 -5.56 10.49 20.94
C LEU A 551 -6.04 11.93 20.71
N PRO A 552 -5.26 12.99 21.01
CA PRO A 552 -5.66 14.38 20.71
C PRO A 552 -5.76 14.72 19.22
N ARG A 553 -5.27 13.84 18.33
CA ARG A 553 -5.06 14.14 16.91
C ARG A 553 -5.96 13.28 16.04
N SER A 554 -7.05 13.89 15.60
CA SER A 554 -8.09 13.22 14.83
C SER A 554 -7.60 12.51 13.57
N HIS A 555 -6.57 13.06 12.91
CA HIS A 555 -5.96 12.49 11.72
C HIS A 555 -5.09 11.25 12.03
N ILE A 556 -4.35 11.24 13.14
CA ILE A 556 -3.56 10.07 13.59
C ILE A 556 -4.51 8.96 14.04
N VAL A 557 -5.55 9.31 14.80
CA VAL A 557 -6.63 8.37 15.17
C VAL A 557 -7.31 7.83 13.91
N ALA A 558 -7.67 8.66 12.92
CA ALA A 558 -8.28 8.19 11.67
C ALA A 558 -7.35 7.28 10.84
N ARG A 559 -6.02 7.48 10.89
CA ARG A 559 -5.05 6.57 10.28
C ARG A 559 -5.04 5.23 11.00
N LEU A 560 -4.83 5.21 12.33
CA LEU A 560 -4.87 4.01 13.16
C LEU A 560 -6.18 3.22 13.01
N CYS A 561 -7.30 3.96 12.92
CA CYS A 561 -8.64 3.40 12.80
C CYS A 561 -9.04 3.03 11.38
N SER A 562 -8.22 3.33 10.38
CA SER A 562 -8.47 2.96 8.99
C SER A 562 -8.63 1.44 8.84
N ALA A 563 -9.42 1.02 7.86
CA ALA A 563 -9.67 -0.40 7.65
C ALA A 563 -8.39 -1.20 7.30
N PRO A 564 -7.43 -0.72 6.49
CA PRO A 564 -6.15 -1.42 6.28
C PRO A 564 -5.41 -1.69 7.59
N CYS A 565 -5.34 -0.69 8.47
CA CYS A 565 -4.74 -0.83 9.80
C CYS A 565 -5.43 -1.89 10.66
N ARG A 566 -6.74 -1.72 10.86
CA ARG A 566 -7.53 -2.62 11.72
C ARG A 566 -7.65 -4.02 11.15
N ASN A 567 -7.60 -4.19 9.82
CA ASN A 567 -7.63 -5.51 9.16
C ASN A 567 -6.29 -6.23 9.24
N ALA A 568 -5.16 -5.52 9.10
CA ALA A 568 -3.84 -6.12 9.28
C ALA A 568 -3.67 -6.66 10.71
N LEU A 569 -4.05 -5.87 11.72
CA LEU A 569 -4.05 -6.28 13.13
C LEU A 569 -5.02 -7.45 13.40
N ASP A 570 -6.23 -7.39 12.85
CA ASP A 570 -7.18 -8.51 12.91
C ASP A 570 -6.63 -9.79 12.27
N ARG A 571 -5.97 -9.71 11.11
CA ARG A 571 -5.38 -10.88 10.44
C ARG A 571 -4.27 -11.49 11.28
N LEU A 572 -3.31 -10.68 11.74
CA LEU A 572 -2.24 -11.13 12.61
C LEU A 572 -2.79 -11.85 13.86
N ARG A 573 -3.84 -11.27 14.49
CA ARG A 573 -4.56 -11.90 15.59
C ARG A 573 -5.24 -13.21 15.16
N HIS A 574 -6.14 -13.18 14.20
CA HIS A 574 -6.98 -14.33 13.87
C HIS A 574 -6.22 -15.51 13.25
N GLN A 575 -5.14 -15.26 12.49
CA GLN A 575 -4.36 -16.30 11.82
C GLN A 575 -3.30 -16.92 12.75
N HIS A 576 -2.72 -16.14 13.69
CA HIS A 576 -1.55 -16.58 14.45
C HIS A 576 -1.73 -16.58 15.98
N HIS A 577 -2.89 -16.21 16.52
CA HIS A 577 -3.10 -16.20 17.99
C HIS A 577 -2.86 -17.57 18.66
N ALA A 578 -3.16 -18.69 18.02
CA ALA A 578 -2.86 -20.01 18.57
C ALA A 578 -1.35 -20.24 18.71
N LEU A 579 -0.57 -19.93 17.66
CA LEU A 579 0.90 -20.00 17.68
C LEU A 579 1.49 -19.07 18.75
N PHE A 580 0.97 -17.84 18.86
CA PHE A 580 1.40 -16.88 19.88
C PHE A 580 1.07 -17.33 21.31
N LEU A 581 -0.10 -17.94 21.55
CA LEU A 581 -0.44 -18.51 22.86
C LEU A 581 0.48 -19.67 23.24
N ASP A 582 0.82 -20.53 22.29
CA ASP A 582 1.68 -21.68 22.55
C ASP A 582 3.15 -21.27 22.73
N ALA A 583 3.63 -20.24 22.01
CA ALA A 583 4.93 -19.62 22.27
C ALA A 583 5.00 -18.93 23.64
N ALA A 584 3.96 -18.17 24.02
CA ALA A 584 3.86 -17.55 25.34
C ALA A 584 3.84 -18.57 26.50
N ARG A 585 3.28 -19.77 26.26
CA ARG A 585 3.31 -20.88 27.23
C ARG A 585 4.63 -21.64 27.25
N ALA A 586 5.35 -21.68 26.13
CA ALA A 586 6.62 -22.39 26.02
C ALA A 586 7.72 -21.70 26.85
N ASP A 587 7.71 -20.37 26.92
CA ASP A 587 8.63 -19.61 27.77
C ASP A 587 8.00 -18.29 28.25
N ARG A 588 7.95 -18.12 29.59
CA ARG A 588 7.40 -16.92 30.24
C ARG A 588 8.23 -15.66 29.98
N ALA A 589 9.52 -15.77 29.64
CA ALA A 589 10.34 -14.61 29.30
C ALA A 589 9.79 -13.83 28.09
N TYR A 590 9.08 -14.52 27.19
CA TYR A 590 8.51 -13.94 25.97
C TYR A 590 6.98 -13.82 26.00
N GLU A 591 6.32 -14.15 27.11
CA GLU A 591 4.85 -14.11 27.26
C GLU A 591 4.29 -12.72 26.89
N GLY A 592 4.92 -11.65 27.36
CA GLY A 592 4.53 -10.27 27.04
C GLY A 592 4.57 -9.94 25.55
N LEU A 593 5.58 -10.44 24.82
CA LEU A 593 5.77 -10.18 23.38
C LEU A 593 4.62 -10.79 22.55
N PHE A 594 4.25 -12.04 22.84
CA PHE A 594 3.26 -12.78 22.07
C PHE A 594 1.80 -12.53 22.50
N LEU A 595 1.57 -12.07 23.74
CA LEU A 595 0.24 -11.62 24.16
C LEU A 595 -0.08 -10.19 23.70
N TYR A 596 0.94 -9.34 23.45
CA TYR A 596 0.75 -7.94 23.08
C TYR A 596 -0.16 -7.69 21.86
N PRO A 597 -0.11 -8.44 20.75
CA PRO A 597 -0.99 -8.21 19.60
C PRO A 597 -2.49 -8.30 19.93
N LYS A 598 -2.87 -9.13 20.91
CA LYS A 598 -4.26 -9.19 21.42
C LYS A 598 -4.61 -7.92 22.19
N THR A 599 -3.78 -7.57 23.17
CA THR A 599 -3.93 -6.35 23.99
C THR A 599 -4.03 -5.09 23.11
N ALA A 600 -3.18 -4.99 22.08
CA ALA A 600 -3.19 -3.88 21.15
C ALA A 600 -4.45 -3.83 20.27
N ALA A 601 -4.98 -4.99 19.83
CA ALA A 601 -6.25 -5.03 19.09
C ALA A 601 -7.40 -4.47 19.94
N ASP A 602 -7.46 -4.83 21.22
CA ASP A 602 -8.50 -4.38 22.15
C ASP A 602 -8.35 -2.86 22.46
N ILE A 603 -7.12 -2.35 22.57
CA ILE A 603 -6.82 -0.91 22.70
C ILE A 603 -7.25 -0.14 21.43
N VAL A 604 -6.86 -0.62 20.25
CA VAL A 604 -7.21 0.02 18.97
C VAL A 604 -8.72 0.03 18.76
N GLU A 605 -9.43 -1.08 19.06
CA GLU A 605 -10.88 -1.12 18.95
C GLU A 605 -11.57 -0.06 19.83
N ARG A 606 -11.05 0.19 21.04
CA ARG A 606 -11.54 1.26 21.92
C ARG A 606 -11.27 2.66 21.39
N ILE A 607 -10.06 2.92 20.91
CA ILE A 607 -9.67 4.20 20.29
C ILE A 607 -10.57 4.51 19.09
N CYS A 608 -10.95 3.48 18.34
CA CYS A 608 -11.78 3.54 17.15
C CYS A 608 -13.30 3.43 17.40
N LEU A 609 -13.75 3.60 18.65
CA LEU A 609 -15.17 3.72 18.95
C LEU A 609 -15.78 4.93 18.22
N SER A 610 -16.93 4.69 17.60
CA SER A 610 -17.70 5.68 16.86
C SER A 610 -19.09 5.87 17.48
N THR A 611 -19.61 7.10 17.45
CA THR A 611 -21.01 7.39 17.83
C THR A 611 -22.06 6.86 16.86
N THR A 612 -21.65 6.48 15.64
CA THR A 612 -22.52 6.11 14.53
C THR A 612 -22.17 4.70 14.06
N PRO A 613 -22.97 3.67 14.42
CA PRO A 613 -22.68 2.26 14.08
C PRO A 613 -22.54 1.96 12.58
N ASN A 614 -22.99 2.87 11.71
CA ASN A 614 -23.01 2.73 10.26
C ASN A 614 -22.24 3.86 9.52
N ALA A 615 -21.38 4.64 10.18
CA ALA A 615 -20.60 5.72 9.52
C ALA A 615 -19.42 5.19 8.68
N ILE A 616 -19.75 4.34 7.72
CA ILE A 616 -18.82 3.70 6.81
C ILE A 616 -19.12 4.28 5.42
N VAL A 617 -18.64 5.51 5.21
CA VAL A 617 -18.63 6.19 3.91
C VAL A 617 -17.15 6.42 3.57
N PRO A 618 -16.66 6.01 2.39
CA PRO A 618 -15.26 5.55 2.29
C PRO A 618 -14.25 6.62 1.86
N ILE A 619 -14.51 7.90 2.10
CA ILE A 619 -13.50 8.96 1.85
C ILE A 619 -13.29 9.68 3.17
N VAL A 620 -12.29 9.20 3.91
CA VAL A 620 -11.97 9.57 5.30
C VAL A 620 -13.07 9.14 6.28
N GLN A 621 -12.67 8.46 7.37
CA GLN A 621 -13.52 8.40 8.57
C GLN A 621 -13.71 9.83 9.05
N SER A 622 -14.88 10.43 8.76
CA SER A 622 -15.10 11.84 9.08
C SER A 622 -14.81 12.04 10.57
N PRO A 623 -13.73 12.77 10.92
CA PRO A 623 -13.06 12.63 12.21
C PRO A 623 -13.95 12.96 13.41
N GLU A 624 -15.02 13.73 13.19
CA GLU A 624 -16.06 14.08 14.15
C GLU A 624 -16.87 12.89 14.70
N ASN A 625 -16.77 11.71 14.08
CA ASN A 625 -17.38 10.48 14.58
C ASN A 625 -16.47 9.69 15.53
N LEU A 626 -15.16 9.96 15.54
CA LEU A 626 -14.20 9.24 16.37
C LEU A 626 -14.23 9.77 17.81
N CYS A 627 -14.29 8.85 18.77
CA CYS A 627 -14.39 9.21 20.18
C CYS A 627 -13.10 9.81 20.77
N ALA A 628 -11.94 9.20 20.50
CA ALA A 628 -10.68 9.54 21.18
C ALA A 628 -10.32 11.05 21.17
N PRO A 629 -10.43 11.77 20.04
CA PRO A 629 -10.16 13.21 19.99
C PRO A 629 -11.09 14.04 20.89
N GLY A 630 -12.34 13.62 21.06
CA GLY A 630 -13.30 14.28 21.96
C GLY A 630 -12.93 14.13 23.43
N TYR A 631 -12.58 12.91 23.87
CA TYR A 631 -12.11 12.65 25.23
C TYR A 631 -10.79 13.39 25.53
N ALA A 632 -9.88 13.41 24.56
CA ALA A 632 -8.64 14.17 24.66
C ALA A 632 -8.89 15.70 24.71
N ALA A 633 -9.87 16.22 23.97
CA ALA A 633 -10.25 17.63 24.01
C ALA A 633 -10.94 18.05 25.32
N LEU A 634 -11.53 17.11 26.07
CA LEU A 634 -11.92 17.33 27.46
C LEU A 634 -10.71 17.40 28.40
N GLY A 635 -9.55 16.89 27.98
CA GLY A 635 -8.35 16.75 28.82
C GLY A 635 -8.32 15.45 29.61
N SER A 636 -9.23 14.52 29.34
CA SER A 636 -9.30 13.21 29.98
C SER A 636 -9.28 12.07 28.96
N PRO A 637 -8.19 11.92 28.18
CA PRO A 637 -8.06 10.85 27.19
C PRO A 637 -8.14 9.45 27.81
N GLU A 638 -7.79 9.27 29.10
CA GLU A 638 -7.95 7.97 29.79
C GLU A 638 -9.38 7.45 29.92
N TRP A 639 -10.40 8.30 29.84
CA TRP A 639 -11.79 7.86 29.98
C TRP A 639 -12.21 6.86 28.89
N ILE A 640 -11.51 6.80 27.76
CA ILE A 640 -11.74 5.78 26.71
C ILE A 640 -11.32 4.35 27.13
N PHE A 641 -10.46 4.25 28.14
CA PHE A 641 -9.93 3.00 28.69
C PHE A 641 -10.57 2.60 30.03
N ALA A 642 -11.45 3.44 30.59
CA ALA A 642 -12.06 3.24 31.90
C ALA A 642 -12.78 1.87 31.99
N GLY A 643 -12.61 1.22 33.15
CA GLY A 643 -13.25 -0.06 33.46
C GLY A 643 -12.77 -1.29 32.66
N THR A 644 -11.52 -1.30 32.16
CA THR A 644 -11.02 -2.39 31.27
C THR A 644 -9.69 -3.02 31.65
N TYR A 645 -8.79 -2.26 32.26
CA TYR A 645 -7.42 -2.69 32.54
C TYR A 645 -7.11 -2.41 34.01
N GLY A 646 -6.50 -3.38 34.70
CA GLY A 646 -5.97 -3.17 36.04
C GLY A 646 -4.86 -2.12 35.99
N GLY A 647 -5.17 -0.88 36.40
CA GLY A 647 -4.28 0.27 36.30
C GLY A 647 -4.89 1.51 35.63
N TYR A 648 -6.09 1.41 35.04
CA TYR A 648 -6.84 2.59 34.56
C TYR A 648 -7.98 2.96 35.51
N PRO A 649 -8.34 4.25 35.61
CA PRO A 649 -9.36 4.71 36.55
C PRO A 649 -10.74 4.12 36.24
N ASP A 650 -11.56 4.07 37.29
CA ASP A 650 -12.99 3.79 37.19
C ASP A 650 -13.70 4.76 36.22
N PRO A 651 -14.89 4.41 35.71
CA PRO A 651 -15.72 5.33 34.94
C PRO A 651 -15.89 6.66 35.69
N PRO A 652 -15.74 7.82 35.02
CA PRO A 652 -15.77 9.11 35.69
C PRO A 652 -17.12 9.36 36.34
N ILE A 653 -17.10 9.75 37.62
CA ILE A 653 -18.32 10.14 38.35
C ILE A 653 -18.94 11.40 37.73
N ARG A 654 -20.28 11.52 37.78
CA ARG A 654 -21.00 12.62 37.10
C ARG A 654 -20.53 14.02 37.53
N ALA A 655 -20.12 14.19 38.80
CA ALA A 655 -19.54 15.42 39.31
C ALA A 655 -18.25 15.83 38.57
N GLN A 656 -17.35 14.87 38.30
CA GLN A 656 -16.11 15.10 37.55
C GLN A 656 -16.40 15.41 36.08
N VAL A 657 -17.38 14.71 35.47
CA VAL A 657 -17.82 15.00 34.10
C VAL A 657 -18.34 16.44 33.98
N LEU A 658 -19.14 16.91 34.95
CA LEU A 658 -19.65 18.27 34.97
C LEU A 658 -18.53 19.32 35.03
N ASP A 659 -17.60 19.19 35.98
CA ASP A 659 -16.51 20.15 36.17
C ASP A 659 -15.64 20.28 34.91
N VAL A 660 -15.16 19.14 34.40
CA VAL A 660 -14.34 19.06 33.18
C VAL A 660 -15.08 19.62 31.97
N PHE A 661 -16.34 19.21 31.75
CA PHE A 661 -17.10 19.66 30.58
C PHE A 661 -17.41 21.16 30.65
N SER A 662 -17.77 21.68 31.83
CA SER A 662 -18.05 23.10 32.04
C SER A 662 -16.80 23.94 31.73
N GLY A 663 -15.65 23.64 32.35
CA GLY A 663 -14.40 24.37 32.09
C GLY A 663 -13.98 24.37 30.61
N ARG A 664 -14.19 23.26 29.91
CA ARG A 664 -13.86 23.13 28.48
C ARG A 664 -14.84 23.85 27.57
N MET A 665 -16.12 23.92 27.94
CA MET A 665 -17.09 24.76 27.24
C MET A 665 -16.84 26.26 27.45
N ASP A 666 -16.34 26.65 28.61
CA ASP A 666 -15.90 28.02 28.89
C ASP A 666 -14.71 28.42 28.01
N GLU A 667 -13.66 27.59 27.96
CA GLU A 667 -12.54 27.77 27.04
C GLU A 667 -13.00 27.87 25.57
N LEU A 668 -13.91 26.98 25.14
CA LEU A 668 -14.38 26.94 23.77
C LEU A 668 -15.27 28.15 23.41
N ALA A 669 -16.14 28.57 24.31
CA ALA A 669 -17.02 29.73 24.11
C ALA A 669 -16.24 31.04 23.94
N VAL A 670 -15.13 31.22 24.67
CA VAL A 670 -14.20 32.35 24.52
C VAL A 670 -13.48 32.31 23.17
N ARG A 671 -13.18 31.11 22.65
CA ARG A 671 -12.43 30.90 21.39
C ARG A 671 -13.27 31.01 20.13
N LEU A 672 -14.57 30.68 20.19
CA LEU A 672 -15.46 30.76 19.03
C LEU A 672 -15.77 32.22 18.69
N GLU A 673 -15.31 32.69 17.53
CA GLU A 673 -15.66 34.00 16.95
C GLU A 673 -17.17 34.29 17.04
N ARG A 674 -17.58 35.56 17.15
CA ARG A 674 -19.00 35.92 17.37
C ARG A 674 -19.96 35.27 16.36
N HIS A 675 -19.54 35.10 15.11
CA HIS A 675 -20.26 34.34 14.09
C HIS A 675 -19.27 33.45 13.33
N PRO A 676 -19.20 32.13 13.62
CA PRO A 676 -18.49 31.23 12.72
C PRO A 676 -19.22 31.25 11.38
N ARG A 677 -18.48 31.51 10.30
CA ARG A 677 -19.04 31.44 8.95
C ARG A 677 -19.49 30.00 8.71
N THR A 678 -20.79 29.80 8.52
CA THR A 678 -21.30 28.58 7.89
C THR A 678 -20.59 28.40 6.56
N CYS A 679 -19.95 27.24 6.36
CA CYS A 679 -19.33 26.94 5.08
C CYS A 679 -20.40 26.99 3.99
N LEU A 680 -20.16 27.81 2.96
CA LEU A 680 -21.07 27.91 1.82
C LEU A 680 -21.18 26.52 1.17
N HIS A 681 -22.39 26.13 0.76
CA HIS A 681 -22.60 24.84 0.09
C HIS A 681 -21.68 24.73 -1.13
N GLY A 682 -20.79 23.72 -1.13
CA GLY A 682 -19.77 23.49 -2.15
C GLY A 682 -18.33 23.81 -1.75
N ASP A 683 -18.08 24.46 -0.60
CA ASP A 683 -16.72 24.66 -0.08
C ASP A 683 -16.23 23.45 0.72
N GLU A 684 -15.65 22.47 0.02
CA GLU A 684 -15.08 21.24 0.61
C GLU A 684 -13.91 21.52 1.56
N ASP A 685 -13.09 22.55 1.30
CA ASP A 685 -11.94 22.90 2.15
C ASP A 685 -12.40 23.51 3.48
N CYS A 686 -13.41 24.39 3.45
CA CYS A 686 -14.05 24.89 4.66
C CYS A 686 -14.69 23.75 5.45
N ALA A 687 -15.47 22.89 4.80
CA ALA A 687 -16.15 21.76 5.45
C ALA A 687 -15.15 20.81 6.13
N ARG A 688 -14.06 20.43 5.45
CA ARG A 688 -13.00 19.57 6.02
C ARG A 688 -12.35 20.21 7.25
N THR A 689 -11.97 21.49 7.15
CA THR A 689 -11.35 22.25 8.25
C THR A 689 -12.30 22.28 9.46
N TRP A 690 -13.59 22.51 9.21
CA TRP A 690 -14.62 22.61 10.24
C TRP A 690 -14.90 21.26 10.93
N SER A 691 -15.04 20.17 10.18
CA SER A 691 -15.15 18.80 10.72
C SER A 691 -13.97 18.45 11.62
N LYS A 692 -12.73 18.78 11.21
CA LYS A 692 -11.52 18.56 12.03
C LYS A 692 -11.54 19.37 13.33
N MET A 693 -11.98 20.64 13.27
CA MET A 693 -12.15 21.47 14.47
C MET A 693 -13.20 20.90 15.42
N ILE A 694 -14.34 20.39 14.92
CA ILE A 694 -15.38 19.74 15.73
C ILE A 694 -14.84 18.47 16.38
N ALA A 695 -14.13 17.63 15.62
CA ALA A 695 -13.54 16.39 16.09
C ALA A 695 -12.60 16.58 17.28
N GLU A 696 -11.68 17.55 17.19
CA GLU A 696 -10.67 17.88 18.20
C GLU A 696 -11.21 18.88 19.27
N SER A 697 -12.52 18.86 19.55
CA SER A 697 -13.18 19.74 20.52
C SER A 697 -14.09 19.01 21.50
N ALA A 698 -14.45 19.69 22.60
CA ALA A 698 -15.47 19.22 23.54
C ALA A 698 -16.89 19.09 22.93
N CYS A 699 -17.11 19.63 21.72
CA CYS A 699 -18.35 19.45 20.94
C CYS A 699 -18.35 18.19 20.06
N ASN A 700 -17.29 17.38 20.11
CA ASN A 700 -17.28 16.03 19.54
C ASN A 700 -18.47 15.21 20.06
N THR A 701 -19.09 14.42 19.18
CA THR A 701 -20.31 13.67 19.47
C THR A 701 -20.18 12.72 20.66
N CYS A 702 -19.01 12.10 20.86
CA CYS A 702 -18.77 11.23 22.03
C CYS A 702 -18.62 12.04 23.31
N ALA A 703 -17.87 13.15 23.29
CA ALA A 703 -17.70 14.04 24.44
C ALA A 703 -19.06 14.60 24.92
N GLY A 704 -19.89 15.06 23.96
CA GLY A 704 -21.26 15.47 24.23
C GLY A 704 -22.10 14.34 24.83
N LYS A 705 -22.07 13.14 24.26
CA LYS A 705 -22.88 11.99 24.71
C LYS A 705 -22.70 11.65 26.20
N ILE A 706 -21.49 11.80 26.77
CA ILE A 706 -21.23 11.53 28.19
C ILE A 706 -21.99 12.52 29.08
N PHE A 707 -22.09 13.77 28.66
CA PHE A 707 -22.61 14.87 29.48
C PHE A 707 -24.10 15.16 29.26
N ILE A 708 -24.55 15.19 28.00
CA ILE A 708 -25.95 15.51 27.62
C ILE A 708 -26.73 14.31 27.09
N GLY A 709 -26.13 13.13 26.98
CA GLY A 709 -26.77 11.90 26.54
C GLY A 709 -26.73 11.67 25.02
N ALA A 710 -27.08 10.44 24.61
CA ALA A 710 -27.27 10.10 23.20
C ALA A 710 -28.55 10.73 22.64
N ASP A 711 -28.66 10.82 21.31
CA ASP A 711 -29.91 11.21 20.66
C ASP A 711 -31.07 10.29 21.10
N GLY A 712 -32.25 10.87 21.31
CA GLY A 712 -33.40 10.22 21.94
C GLY A 712 -33.29 9.96 23.45
N GLN A 713 -32.13 10.15 24.09
CA GLN A 713 -31.89 9.88 25.53
C GLN A 713 -31.54 11.12 26.37
N TRP A 714 -31.52 12.32 25.77
CA TRP A 714 -31.11 13.56 26.44
C TRP A 714 -31.86 13.87 27.74
N LYS A 715 -33.19 13.63 27.76
CA LYS A 715 -34.01 13.86 28.95
C LYS A 715 -33.67 12.88 30.07
N THR A 716 -33.51 11.59 29.74
CA THR A 716 -33.08 10.55 30.69
C THR A 716 -31.75 10.91 31.33
N THR A 717 -30.74 11.27 30.52
CA THR A 717 -29.42 11.67 31.04
C THR A 717 -29.49 12.93 31.90
N THR A 718 -30.27 13.93 31.50
CA THR A 718 -30.52 15.12 32.33
C THR A 718 -31.17 14.77 33.67
N GLU A 719 -32.18 13.91 33.67
CA GLU A 719 -32.82 13.44 34.89
C GLU A 719 -31.85 12.63 35.78
N GLU A 720 -30.92 11.87 35.22
CA GLU A 720 -29.88 11.18 35.99
C GLU A 720 -28.93 12.17 36.67
N PHE A 721 -28.40 13.17 35.94
CA PHE A 721 -27.54 14.22 36.52
C PHE A 721 -28.27 15.06 37.58
N LEU A 722 -29.59 15.27 37.44
CA LEU A 722 -30.40 16.00 38.43
C LEU A 722 -30.78 15.17 39.67
N LYS A 723 -30.75 13.83 39.57
CA LYS A 723 -31.03 12.90 40.69
C LYS A 723 -29.75 12.47 41.42
N ASP A 724 -28.59 12.72 40.85
CA ASP A 724 -27.28 12.41 41.42
C ASP A 724 -26.96 13.37 42.58
N LYS A 725 -26.65 12.82 43.76
CA LYS A 725 -26.46 13.61 44.99
C LYS A 725 -25.14 14.39 45.00
N ASP A 726 -24.16 13.93 44.23
CA ASP A 726 -22.84 14.54 44.16
C ASP A 726 -22.78 15.63 43.07
N VAL A 727 -23.88 15.88 42.36
CA VAL A 727 -24.00 16.86 41.28
C VAL A 727 -24.85 18.05 41.73
N ASN A 728 -24.31 19.26 41.59
CA ASN A 728 -25.12 20.48 41.69
C ASN A 728 -26.01 20.61 40.44
N GLY A 729 -27.30 20.28 40.56
CA GLY A 729 -28.25 20.29 39.44
C GLY A 729 -28.40 21.64 38.75
N THR A 730 -28.34 22.76 39.48
CA THR A 730 -28.37 24.11 38.89
C THR A 730 -27.13 24.38 38.05
N ALA A 731 -25.95 24.00 38.55
CA ALA A 731 -24.69 24.11 37.81
C ALA A 731 -24.69 23.20 36.56
N TYR A 732 -25.23 21.98 36.68
CA TYR A 732 -25.42 21.08 35.54
C TYR A 732 -26.32 21.71 34.46
N VAL A 733 -27.49 22.25 34.81
CA VAL A 733 -28.40 22.87 33.84
C VAL A 733 -27.76 24.09 33.17
N ALA A 734 -27.03 24.91 33.91
CA ALA A 734 -26.28 26.05 33.35
C ALA A 734 -25.20 25.59 32.37
N ALA A 735 -24.38 24.61 32.74
CA ALA A 735 -23.33 24.04 31.90
C ALA A 735 -23.88 23.31 30.67
N ALA A 736 -24.99 22.58 30.79
CA ALA A 736 -25.68 21.92 29.68
C ALA A 736 -26.26 22.93 28.70
N LYS A 737 -26.94 23.99 29.17
CA LYS A 737 -27.43 25.10 28.33
C LYS A 737 -26.29 25.80 27.61
N LYS A 738 -25.18 26.07 28.31
CA LYS A 738 -23.97 26.67 27.74
C LYS A 738 -23.32 25.78 26.69
N GLY A 739 -23.16 24.49 26.96
CA GLY A 739 -22.61 23.50 26.04
C GLY A 739 -23.45 23.39 24.78
N TRP A 740 -24.77 23.23 24.90
CA TRP A 740 -25.68 23.23 23.75
C TRP A 740 -25.60 24.51 22.91
N ARG A 741 -25.54 25.69 23.53
CA ARG A 741 -25.39 26.98 22.81
C ARG A 741 -24.03 27.09 22.10
N THR A 742 -22.96 26.72 22.80
CA THR A 742 -21.57 26.76 22.30
C THR A 742 -21.38 25.78 21.14
N CYS A 743 -21.87 24.55 21.27
CA CYS A 743 -21.81 23.55 20.22
C CYS A 743 -22.76 23.88 19.06
N ALA A 744 -23.99 24.33 19.29
CA ALA A 744 -24.86 24.76 18.18
C ALA A 744 -24.18 25.84 17.31
N LYS A 745 -23.57 26.84 17.95
CA LYS A 745 -22.73 27.83 17.27
C LYS A 745 -21.56 27.17 16.52
N MET A 746 -20.87 26.21 17.11
CA MET A 746 -19.81 25.41 16.46
C MET A 746 -20.31 24.45 15.36
N TYR A 747 -21.59 24.13 15.28
CA TYR A 747 -22.19 23.43 14.14
C TYR A 747 -22.77 24.40 13.09
N GLY A 748 -22.62 25.72 13.29
CA GLY A 748 -23.17 26.74 12.41
C GLY A 748 -24.69 26.98 12.58
N TYR A 749 -25.31 26.38 13.61
CA TYR A 749 -26.72 26.58 13.90
C TYR A 749 -26.97 27.84 14.71
N THR A 750 -27.88 28.67 14.23
CA THR A 750 -28.49 29.77 14.99
C THR A 750 -29.93 29.38 15.37
N PHE A 751 -30.32 29.71 16.59
CA PHE A 751 -31.68 29.51 17.10
C PHE A 751 -32.12 30.76 17.84
N SER A 752 -33.38 31.16 17.65
CA SER A 752 -34.03 32.20 18.44
C SER A 752 -34.24 31.74 19.89
N GLU A 753 -34.47 32.68 20.81
CA GLU A 753 -34.64 32.33 22.23
C GLU A 753 -35.88 31.45 22.47
N LYS A 754 -36.95 31.63 21.68
CA LYS A 754 -38.14 30.76 21.70
C LYS A 754 -37.82 29.32 21.27
N GLU A 755 -36.93 29.15 20.29
CA GLU A 755 -36.47 27.82 19.86
C GLU A 755 -35.54 27.18 20.91
N TRP A 756 -34.72 27.99 21.59
CA TRP A 756 -33.92 27.51 22.73
C TRP A 756 -34.81 27.04 23.88
N GLN A 757 -35.79 27.83 24.32
CA GLN A 757 -36.76 27.44 25.35
C GLN A 757 -37.48 26.13 24.99
N LYS A 758 -37.96 25.99 23.74
CA LYS A 758 -38.55 24.72 23.27
C LYS A 758 -37.57 23.55 23.33
N LYS A 759 -36.29 23.76 22.99
CA LYS A 759 -35.24 22.74 23.07
C LYS A 759 -34.83 22.40 24.51
N TRP A 760 -34.87 23.34 25.45
CA TRP A 760 -34.62 23.08 26.88
C TRP A 760 -35.70 22.18 27.47
N LYS A 761 -36.97 22.51 27.24
CA LYS A 761 -38.12 21.71 27.67
C LYS A 761 -38.12 20.29 27.11
N LEU A 762 -37.77 20.12 25.85
CA LEU A 762 -37.62 18.79 25.24
C LEU A 762 -36.48 17.94 25.85
N ARG A 763 -35.56 18.56 26.60
CA ARG A 763 -34.37 17.92 27.18
C ARG A 763 -34.40 17.89 28.72
N GLY A 764 -35.46 18.39 29.36
CA GLY A 764 -35.56 18.50 30.82
C GLY A 764 -34.63 19.55 31.43
N LEU A 765 -34.17 20.53 30.64
CA LEU A 765 -33.27 21.60 31.10
C LEU A 765 -34.04 22.85 31.55
N ASP A 766 -35.37 22.83 31.53
CA ASP A 766 -36.27 23.92 31.92
C ASP A 766 -36.59 23.98 33.44
N VAL A 767 -36.04 23.06 34.23
CA VAL A 767 -36.31 22.88 35.68
C VAL A 767 -35.94 24.09 36.56
N PHE A 768 -35.17 25.05 36.03
CA PHE A 768 -34.71 26.25 36.75
C PHE A 768 -34.82 27.52 35.88
N ASP A 769 -35.82 27.62 34.99
CA ASP A 769 -36.07 28.79 34.12
C ASP A 769 -37.16 29.74 34.65
N ASP A 770 -37.38 29.79 35.98
CA ASP A 770 -38.34 30.67 36.67
C ASP A 770 -37.93 32.17 36.66
#